data_AF-K2GUH8-F1
#
_entry.id   AF-K2GUH8-F1
#
_cell.length_a   1.000
_cell.length_b   1.000
_cell.length_c   1.000
_cell.angle_alpha   90.00
_cell.angle_beta   90.00
_cell.angle_gamma   90.00
#
_symmetry.space_group_name_H-M   'P 1'
#
loop_
_entity.id
_entity.type
_entity.pdbx_description
1 polymer ?
#
loop_
_entity_poly.entity_id
_entity_poly.type
_entity_poly.pdbx_seq_one_letter_code
_entity_poly.pdbx_strand_id
1 'polypeptide(L)'
;MKTNNLQEIPTLKEDQKNYQQISEYLESTKEYLYQEFKKLYQELNHDWSNFWILLDDVMENMILSFDEDIVLDPVTIDFLKEEIGKAFFEYFRNTTYKKTQIIPENLKNIILTNETTTEIRINYIRNSLDKILWFKKTNPDELISFLLFLLWVPEKYDLVGDLNLNQSWQLQNILFETSKNISELVYQNKDWNSEKLDKSIQRISFLYETLNKIILTKSIDKENRSLLSEVIMILSLNIKSIILNLENANYNKEKVNELWLMLWKLKLNFSHIIHDNIRTSFDEVREWIRIFEKSDYWNDRSRRKKFRTVWAWNLALARIKNVKKLESDIWSEDIEKRKKRLIWRIIKVCNIDSDRKIESSEEIINNFINSTEINEFQIEWISYLVEFDNINFELLVKLINFLIKENKVYENSYYENFKINTIIFAVNKICEKLTLKNIRETRLSSGHKDLISNITKYIEINRNTSHLFFNYSKIYISIALLYSNYEDHEKESMIFFNEFLTLNWENTSFYKKETEKFYQNLWPQWKTRFQDNKESINLRNENAVMVIIQDLIESTVNNIDDRSFQEINKEFCDTICKLIFNDLWSAEISKECEKCVNNKKCPECSKLFERWWYKKKKIDLKWWYKLIFKYPTTLNPLTRKNIFEEIFEKEEKFIKKRLWSLINIFLQKEELLQANEKFNKRNSALSQMATELITIYDPYTWRHVDGVKRKSRDYARANWFTDIELETLNIQSICHDLWKTKVAPKITKKLTRYTPEERKEMNMHTFFGLVECIEKWYPEEIINSQFHHCEFYNPKKWFDPNLTVEIVVKKVKQAMLDKKEKNIEFPTDVIEMVNQLCWYNIPIASRIISPADTSDAITSRRIYEIDRVWKTIEYINKLSRSEQLFFSWLIETWESIRLDPLKWKLANDEEKKLPYCILFEWKKYIPEERAPDQKWEIDYNRIQFDSIVVYNYLTNKALYNETMSLDKEIDKITAPQRLVEIIETKKDLAEKILNLRIRLLKGHDIIQKLSEEWIMLEKYSDEDCEIKEKELKELLKVMQNLEINAKELEWIESIYSTQQ
;
A
#
# COMPACT_ATOMS: atom_id res chain seq x y z
N MET A 1 -57.11 22.34 38.14
CA MET A 1 -57.44 23.79 38.02
C MET A 1 -57.10 24.23 36.61
N LYS A 2 -57.91 25.14 36.07
CA LYS A 2 -58.05 25.52 34.66
C LYS A 2 -56.73 25.89 33.96
N THR A 3 -56.54 25.33 32.76
CA THR A 3 -55.78 25.95 31.67
C THR A 3 -56.55 27.17 31.16
N ASN A 4 -55.99 28.36 31.30
CA ASN A 4 -56.26 29.56 30.51
C ASN A 4 -55.28 30.65 30.95
N ASN A 5 -54.20 30.84 30.17
CA ASN A 5 -53.50 32.10 29.88
C ASN A 5 -52.09 31.81 29.35
N LEU A 6 -52.02 31.40 28.08
CA LEU A 6 -50.89 31.64 27.19
C LEU A 6 -51.51 32.07 25.86
N GLN A 7 -51.90 33.35 25.79
CA GLN A 7 -52.14 34.01 24.52
C GLN A 7 -50.79 34.53 24.02
N GLU A 8 -50.52 34.25 22.75
CA GLU A 8 -49.47 34.80 21.88
C GLU A 8 -48.03 34.34 22.15
N ILE A 9 -47.76 33.08 21.77
CA ILE A 9 -46.44 32.69 21.25
C ILE A 9 -46.61 32.59 19.71
N PRO A 10 -45.78 33.28 18.90
CA PRO A 10 -45.82 33.15 17.45
C PRO A 10 -45.71 31.69 17.02
N THR A 11 -46.43 31.31 15.97
CA THR A 11 -46.59 29.93 15.56
C THR A 11 -45.29 29.31 15.07
N LEU A 12 -44.83 28.23 15.74
CA LEU A 12 -43.75 27.28 15.37
C LEU A 12 -43.62 26.89 13.87
N LYS A 13 -44.65 27.15 13.05
CA LYS A 13 -44.64 26.89 11.60
C LYS A 13 -43.97 28.00 10.79
N GLU A 14 -43.99 29.25 11.23
CA GLU A 14 -43.27 30.34 10.57
C GLU A 14 -41.76 30.21 10.81
N ASP A 15 -41.37 29.87 12.04
CA ASP A 15 -39.96 29.61 12.37
C ASP A 15 -39.39 28.46 11.53
N GLN A 16 -40.10 27.33 11.39
CA GLN A 16 -39.65 26.21 10.55
C GLN A 16 -39.46 26.58 9.07
N LYS A 17 -40.32 27.46 8.52
CA LYS A 17 -40.20 27.92 7.14
C LYS A 17 -39.00 28.85 6.97
N ASN A 18 -38.76 29.74 7.93
CA ASN A 18 -37.61 30.64 7.94
C ASN A 18 -36.31 29.85 8.09
N TYR A 19 -36.25 28.85 8.99
CA TYR A 19 -35.08 27.97 9.14
C TYR A 19 -34.78 27.17 7.87
N GLN A 20 -35.81 26.65 7.19
CA GLN A 20 -35.61 25.91 5.96
C GLN A 20 -35.12 26.82 4.81
N GLN A 21 -35.66 28.03 4.68
CA GLN A 21 -35.19 29.01 3.70
C GLN A 21 -33.75 29.46 3.97
N ILE A 22 -33.38 29.66 5.24
CA ILE A 22 -32.01 29.98 5.64
C ILE A 22 -31.08 28.80 5.34
N SER A 23 -31.49 27.56 5.62
CA SER A 23 -30.69 26.36 5.32
C SER A 23 -30.49 26.15 3.82
N GLU A 24 -31.52 26.37 3.00
CA GLU A 24 -31.44 26.27 1.53
C GLU A 24 -30.55 27.39 0.95
N TYR A 25 -30.65 28.61 1.50
CA TYR A 25 -29.78 29.73 1.15
C TYR A 25 -28.32 29.43 1.52
N LEU A 26 -28.05 28.92 2.72
CA LEU A 26 -26.72 28.51 3.17
C LEU A 26 -26.12 27.41 2.29
N GLU A 27 -26.89 26.41 1.89
CA GLU A 27 -26.42 25.36 0.98
C GLU A 27 -26.06 25.94 -0.40
N SER A 28 -26.84 26.91 -0.90
CA SER A 28 -26.56 27.60 -2.16
C SER A 28 -25.37 28.55 -2.09
N THR A 29 -25.04 29.07 -0.90
CA THR A 29 -23.93 29.99 -0.65
C THR A 29 -22.65 29.31 -0.16
N LYS A 30 -22.66 28.00 0.10
CA LYS A 30 -21.44 27.23 0.44
C LYS A 30 -20.33 27.39 -0.60
N GLU A 31 -20.68 27.34 -1.90
CA GLU A 31 -19.70 27.54 -2.97
C GLU A 31 -19.16 28.98 -2.97
N TYR A 32 -20.02 29.97 -2.72
CA TYR A 32 -19.61 31.37 -2.59
C TYR A 32 -18.65 31.57 -1.41
N LEU A 33 -18.99 31.05 -0.23
CA LEU A 33 -18.13 31.00 0.95
C LEU A 33 -16.79 30.33 0.64
N TYR A 34 -16.81 29.22 -0.10
CA TYR A 34 -15.59 28.51 -0.51
C TYR A 34 -14.69 29.38 -1.40
N GLN A 35 -15.27 30.16 -2.32
CA GLN A 35 -14.52 31.10 -3.17
C GLN A 35 -14.02 32.32 -2.39
N GLU A 36 -14.82 32.88 -1.47
CA GLU A 36 -14.37 33.98 -0.61
C GLU A 36 -13.26 33.53 0.35
N PHE A 37 -13.37 32.35 0.97
CA PHE A 37 -12.27 31.80 1.79
C PHE A 37 -11.00 31.56 0.96
N LYS A 38 -11.15 31.11 -0.28
CA LYS A 38 -10.02 30.94 -1.20
C LYS A 38 -9.38 32.26 -1.59
N LYS A 39 -10.18 33.30 -1.82
CA LYS A 39 -9.72 34.66 -2.11
C LYS A 39 -9.01 35.26 -0.90
N LEU A 40 -9.60 35.15 0.30
CA LEU A 40 -8.99 35.54 1.57
C LEU A 40 -7.63 34.84 1.77
N TYR A 41 -7.58 33.53 1.54
CA TYR A 41 -6.36 32.74 1.65
C TYR A 41 -5.25 33.25 0.69
N GLN A 42 -5.63 33.70 -0.51
CA GLN A 42 -4.71 34.26 -1.50
C GLN A 42 -4.28 35.70 -1.16
N GLU A 43 -5.20 36.54 -0.67
CA GLU A 43 -4.96 37.95 -0.34
C GLU A 43 -4.10 38.12 0.91
N LEU A 44 -4.22 37.21 1.89
CA LEU A 44 -3.46 37.31 3.13
C LEU A 44 -1.95 37.10 2.93
N ASN A 45 -1.48 36.59 1.78
CA ASN A 45 -0.05 36.52 1.41
C ASN A 45 0.90 36.12 2.56
N HIS A 46 0.46 35.17 3.41
CA HIS A 46 1.08 34.67 4.65
C HIS A 46 0.98 35.53 5.92
N ASP A 47 0.42 36.74 5.88
CA ASP A 47 0.08 37.54 7.07
C ASP A 47 -1.38 37.31 7.51
N TRP A 48 -1.54 36.37 8.45
CA TRP A 48 -2.84 35.97 8.95
C TRP A 48 -3.39 36.89 10.05
N SER A 49 -2.67 37.93 10.50
CA SER A 49 -3.07 38.72 11.68
C SER A 49 -4.45 39.38 11.56
N ASN A 50 -4.90 39.65 10.32
CA ASN A 50 -6.19 40.29 10.03
C ASN A 50 -7.29 39.30 9.62
N PHE A 51 -7.02 37.99 9.65
CA PHE A 51 -7.95 36.96 9.16
C PHE A 51 -9.35 37.07 9.78
N TRP A 52 -9.45 37.39 11.07
CA TRP A 52 -10.76 37.52 11.73
C TRP A 52 -11.46 38.84 11.46
N ILE A 53 -10.74 39.94 11.26
CA ILE A 53 -11.37 41.20 10.82
C ILE A 53 -12.02 40.95 9.46
N LEU A 54 -11.31 40.27 8.56
CA LEU A 54 -11.83 39.89 7.26
C LEU A 54 -12.94 38.83 7.34
N LEU A 55 -12.87 37.86 8.26
CA LEU A 55 -13.95 36.90 8.44
C LEU A 55 -15.19 37.55 9.04
N ASP A 56 -15.03 38.41 10.04
CA ASP A 56 -16.11 39.20 10.64
C ASP A 56 -16.72 40.10 9.56
N ASP A 57 -15.91 40.75 8.73
CA ASP A 57 -16.38 41.52 7.57
C ASP A 57 -17.14 40.63 6.57
N VAL A 58 -16.67 39.41 6.27
CA VAL A 58 -17.38 38.47 5.38
C VAL A 58 -18.71 38.03 6.01
N MET A 59 -18.73 37.78 7.33
CA MET A 59 -19.94 37.42 8.06
C MET A 59 -20.93 38.58 8.11
N GLU A 60 -20.47 39.79 8.42
CA GLU A 60 -21.28 41.01 8.45
C GLU A 60 -21.81 41.34 7.06
N ASN A 61 -20.98 41.27 6.01
CA ASN A 61 -21.43 41.49 4.63
C ASN A 61 -22.43 40.42 4.17
N MET A 62 -22.29 39.16 4.60
CA MET A 62 -23.30 38.14 4.31
C MET A 62 -24.60 38.41 5.05
N ILE A 63 -24.54 38.78 6.34
CA ILE A 63 -25.69 39.17 7.15
C ILE A 63 -26.41 40.37 6.52
N LEU A 64 -25.66 41.37 6.04
CA LEU A 64 -26.17 42.56 5.35
C LEU A 64 -26.67 42.29 3.93
N SER A 65 -26.28 41.16 3.32
CA SER A 65 -26.74 40.75 1.99
C SER A 65 -28.09 40.02 2.00
N PHE A 66 -28.60 39.66 3.19
CA PHE A 66 -30.01 39.31 3.34
C PHE A 66 -30.84 40.57 3.10
N ASP A 67 -31.95 40.42 2.37
CA ASP A 67 -32.85 41.50 1.93
C ASP A 67 -33.04 42.56 3.04
N GLU A 68 -32.95 43.86 2.72
CA GLU A 68 -32.93 44.97 3.71
C GLU A 68 -34.17 44.97 4.64
N ASP A 69 -35.23 44.25 4.25
CA ASP A 69 -36.46 44.06 5.02
C ASP A 69 -36.41 42.91 6.06
N ILE A 70 -35.33 42.11 6.11
CA ILE A 70 -35.20 40.98 7.05
C ILE A 70 -34.36 41.40 8.27
N VAL A 71 -35.04 41.79 9.34
CA VAL A 71 -34.39 41.96 10.65
C VAL A 71 -34.09 40.57 11.23
N LEU A 72 -32.83 40.15 11.13
CA LEU A 72 -32.35 38.92 11.76
C LEU A 72 -32.27 39.12 13.27
N ASP A 73 -32.97 38.28 14.03
CA ASP A 73 -32.87 38.30 15.49
C ASP A 73 -31.51 37.72 15.94
N PRO A 74 -31.05 38.03 17.17
CA PRO A 74 -29.75 37.57 17.66
C PRO A 74 -29.53 36.05 17.59
N VAL A 75 -30.58 35.23 17.77
CA VAL A 75 -30.47 33.77 17.69
C VAL A 75 -30.18 33.32 16.27
N THR A 76 -30.80 33.96 15.28
CA THR A 76 -30.55 33.69 13.85
C THR A 76 -29.13 34.13 13.45
N ILE A 77 -28.63 35.25 13.99
CA ILE A 77 -27.24 35.70 13.77
C ILE A 77 -26.25 34.68 14.35
N ASP A 78 -26.48 34.19 15.57
CA ASP A 78 -25.61 33.18 16.19
C ASP A 78 -25.63 31.85 15.43
N PHE A 79 -26.80 31.43 14.92
CA PHE A 79 -26.92 30.27 14.04
C PHE A 79 -26.13 30.44 12.73
N LEU A 80 -26.23 31.59 12.07
CA LEU A 80 -25.47 31.89 10.85
C LEU A 80 -23.97 31.87 11.09
N LYS A 81 -23.50 32.44 12.21
CA LYS A 81 -22.08 32.38 12.61
C LYS A 81 -21.61 30.94 12.80
N GLU A 82 -22.45 30.08 13.40
CA GLU A 82 -22.14 28.66 13.55
C GLU A 82 -21.99 27.94 12.19
N GLU A 83 -22.91 28.17 11.26
CA GLU A 83 -22.90 27.54 9.94
C GLU A 83 -21.75 28.03 9.04
N ILE A 84 -21.47 29.34 9.03
CA ILE A 84 -20.32 29.90 8.31
C ILE A 84 -19.01 29.33 8.87
N GLY A 85 -18.91 29.27 10.20
CA GLY A 85 -17.76 28.68 10.88
C GLY A 85 -17.57 27.18 10.57
N LYS A 86 -18.66 26.42 10.45
CA LYS A 86 -18.60 25.02 9.97
C LYS A 86 -18.06 24.92 8.56
N ALA A 87 -18.57 25.76 7.64
CA ALA A 87 -18.10 25.82 6.26
C ALA A 87 -16.61 26.18 6.18
N PHE A 88 -16.15 27.12 7.01
CA PHE A 88 -14.74 27.47 7.13
C PHE A 88 -13.87 26.28 7.56
N PHE A 89 -14.22 25.57 8.64
CA PHE A 89 -13.43 24.43 9.09
C PHE A 89 -13.47 23.25 8.11
N GLU A 90 -14.58 23.03 7.39
CA GLU A 90 -14.66 22.06 6.29
C GLU A 90 -13.76 22.47 5.10
N TYR A 91 -13.75 23.75 4.71
CA TYR A 91 -12.82 24.29 3.72
C TYR A 91 -11.37 24.06 4.16
N PHE A 92 -11.05 24.50 5.38
CA PHE A 92 -9.69 24.45 5.92
C PHE A 92 -9.16 23.02 6.00
N ARG A 93 -10.00 22.07 6.43
CA ARG A 93 -9.69 20.64 6.41
C ARG A 93 -9.37 20.15 5.00
N ASN A 94 -10.27 20.39 4.05
CA ASN A 94 -10.19 19.81 2.71
C ASN A 94 -9.11 20.47 1.83
N THR A 95 -8.68 21.69 2.15
CA THR A 95 -7.67 22.43 1.38
C THR A 95 -6.31 22.44 2.05
N THR A 96 -6.20 23.04 3.24
CA THR A 96 -4.92 23.38 3.85
C THR A 96 -4.41 22.17 4.64
N TYR A 97 -5.22 21.67 5.58
CA TYR A 97 -4.83 20.54 6.43
C TYR A 97 -4.46 19.29 5.60
N LYS A 98 -5.32 18.90 4.65
CA LYS A 98 -5.12 17.72 3.79
C LYS A 98 -3.90 17.83 2.86
N LYS A 99 -3.60 19.02 2.32
CA LYS A 99 -2.55 19.18 1.30
C LYS A 99 -1.16 19.42 1.87
N THR A 100 -1.05 20.17 2.97
CA THR A 100 0.27 20.61 3.46
C THR A 100 0.72 19.89 4.73
N GLN A 101 -0.21 19.41 5.57
CA GLN A 101 0.05 18.91 6.93
C GLN A 101 0.87 19.85 7.86
N ILE A 102 1.22 21.05 7.38
CA ILE A 102 1.97 22.08 8.09
C ILE A 102 1.12 23.34 8.00
N ILE A 103 0.59 23.77 9.14
CA ILE A 103 -0.21 24.99 9.27
C ILE A 103 0.74 26.11 9.69
N PRO A 104 0.68 27.30 9.05
CA PRO A 104 1.46 28.45 9.49
C PRO A 104 1.22 28.75 10.98
N GLU A 105 2.28 28.95 11.78
CA GLU A 105 2.18 29.12 13.24
C GLU A 105 1.30 30.32 13.64
N ASN A 106 1.25 31.37 12.82
CA ASN A 106 0.34 32.49 13.02
C ASN A 106 -1.13 32.08 12.85
N LEU A 107 -1.47 31.35 11.78
CA LEU A 107 -2.82 30.81 11.57
C LEU A 107 -3.21 29.80 12.65
N LYS A 108 -2.28 28.96 13.09
CA LYS A 108 -2.47 28.04 14.20
C LYS A 108 -2.78 28.81 15.49
N ASN A 109 -2.00 29.81 15.85
CA ASN A 109 -2.28 30.64 17.03
C ASN A 109 -3.67 31.28 16.93
N ILE A 110 -4.01 31.84 15.77
CA ILE A 110 -5.32 32.43 15.46
C ILE A 110 -6.48 31.44 15.65
N ILE A 111 -6.37 30.22 15.10
CA ILE A 111 -7.40 29.18 15.24
C ILE A 111 -7.47 28.66 16.68
N LEU A 112 -6.33 28.55 17.36
CA LEU A 112 -6.23 27.88 18.66
C LEU A 112 -6.54 28.82 19.85
N THR A 113 -6.07 30.07 19.83
CA THR A 113 -6.09 30.98 21.00
C THR A 113 -7.19 32.02 21.00
N ASN A 114 -7.85 32.30 19.87
CA ASN A 114 -8.92 33.31 19.80
C ASN A 114 -10.21 32.81 20.52
N GLU A 115 -10.89 33.69 21.25
CA GLU A 115 -12.09 33.34 22.01
C GLU A 115 -13.32 33.13 21.11
N THR A 116 -13.52 33.99 20.10
CA THR A 116 -14.59 33.88 19.10
C THR A 116 -14.49 32.55 18.34
N THR A 117 -13.26 32.11 18.04
CA THR A 117 -13.03 30.83 17.35
C THR A 117 -13.25 29.64 18.26
N THR A 118 -13.10 29.80 19.57
CA THR A 118 -13.26 28.70 20.51
C THR A 118 -14.67 28.15 20.48
N GLU A 119 -15.69 29.01 20.42
CA GLU A 119 -17.10 28.58 20.35
C GLU A 119 -17.44 27.92 19.01
N ILE A 120 -17.06 28.56 17.90
CA ILE A 120 -17.23 28.01 16.56
C ILE A 120 -16.53 26.66 16.42
N ARG A 121 -15.29 26.55 16.92
CA ARG A 121 -14.49 25.31 16.93
C ARG A 121 -15.15 24.24 17.78
N ILE A 122 -15.64 24.59 18.97
CA ILE A 122 -16.38 23.68 19.85
C ILE A 122 -17.62 23.14 19.14
N ASN A 123 -18.41 24.01 18.51
CA ASN A 123 -19.59 23.60 17.76
C ASN A 123 -19.22 22.75 16.55
N TYR A 124 -18.16 23.10 15.81
CA TYR A 124 -17.66 22.28 14.72
C TYR A 124 -17.23 20.89 15.19
N ILE A 125 -16.48 20.80 16.29
CA ILE A 125 -16.05 19.53 16.88
C ILE A 125 -17.27 18.72 17.30
N ARG A 126 -18.23 19.31 18.01
CA ARG A 126 -19.47 18.65 18.44
C ARG A 126 -20.23 18.06 17.25
N ASN A 127 -20.48 18.87 16.23
CA ASN A 127 -21.19 18.44 15.02
C ASN A 127 -20.41 17.39 14.21
N SER A 128 -19.09 17.53 14.13
CA SER A 128 -18.22 16.58 13.42
C SER A 128 -18.10 15.26 14.16
N LEU A 129 -18.10 15.28 15.49
CA LEU A 129 -18.05 14.09 16.33
C LEU A 129 -19.23 13.18 16.08
N ASP A 130 -20.42 13.73 15.91
CA ASP A 130 -21.60 12.93 15.56
C ASP A 130 -21.42 12.33 14.18
N LYS A 131 -20.85 13.08 13.23
CA LYS A 131 -20.53 12.55 11.89
C LYS A 131 -19.43 11.48 11.87
N ILE A 132 -18.49 11.41 12.83
CA ILE A 132 -17.41 10.39 12.85
C ILE A 132 -17.97 8.97 12.77
N LEU A 133 -19.07 8.70 13.47
CA LEU A 133 -19.72 7.39 13.44
C LEU A 133 -20.45 7.13 12.11
N TRP A 134 -20.76 8.20 11.36
CA TRP A 134 -21.59 8.19 10.15
C TRP A 134 -20.82 8.32 8.82
N PHE A 135 -19.54 8.72 8.80
CA PHE A 135 -18.83 9.03 7.55
C PHE A 135 -18.59 7.78 6.68
N LYS A 136 -19.43 7.64 5.64
CA LYS A 136 -19.48 6.53 4.67
C LYS A 136 -18.38 6.53 3.58
N LYS A 137 -17.57 7.58 3.43
CA LYS A 137 -16.65 7.75 2.27
C LYS A 137 -15.30 8.42 2.52
N THR A 138 -15.13 9.17 3.61
CA THR A 138 -13.86 9.83 3.95
C THR A 138 -13.07 8.96 4.90
N ASN A 139 -11.73 8.96 4.77
CA ASN A 139 -10.86 8.31 5.74
C ASN A 139 -11.15 8.92 7.13
N PRO A 140 -11.76 8.18 8.08
CA PRO A 140 -12.10 8.73 9.39
C PRO A 140 -10.85 9.27 10.08
N ASP A 141 -9.68 8.69 9.78
CA ASP A 141 -8.39 9.08 10.36
C ASP A 141 -8.03 10.53 10.02
N GLU A 142 -8.37 11.01 8.81
CA GLU A 142 -8.10 12.39 8.40
C GLU A 142 -8.98 13.39 9.18
N LEU A 143 -10.27 13.10 9.33
CA LEU A 143 -11.17 13.91 10.14
C LEU A 143 -10.77 13.86 11.61
N ILE A 144 -10.37 12.69 12.10
CA ILE A 144 -9.91 12.48 13.47
C ILE A 144 -8.67 13.32 13.75
N SER A 145 -7.63 13.23 12.91
CA SER A 145 -6.41 14.01 13.09
C SER A 145 -6.73 15.51 13.03
N PHE A 146 -7.64 15.93 12.15
CA PHE A 146 -8.09 17.32 12.09
C PHE A 146 -8.81 17.78 13.37
N LEU A 147 -9.70 16.95 13.93
CA LEU A 147 -10.38 17.26 15.18
C LEU A 147 -9.41 17.31 16.37
N LEU A 148 -8.41 16.43 16.39
CA LEU A 148 -7.35 16.46 17.38
C LEU A 148 -6.53 17.75 17.26
N PHE A 149 -6.18 18.18 16.04
CA PHE A 149 -5.56 19.48 15.81
C PHE A 149 -6.39 20.63 16.40
N LEU A 150 -7.70 20.65 16.15
CA LEU A 150 -8.61 21.66 16.73
C LEU A 150 -8.70 21.59 18.27
N LEU A 151 -8.32 20.45 18.86
CA LEU A 151 -8.22 20.24 20.31
C LEU A 151 -6.81 20.49 20.88
N TRP A 152 -5.95 21.19 20.13
CA TRP A 152 -4.57 21.54 20.50
C TRP A 152 -3.58 20.36 20.54
N VAL A 153 -3.87 19.30 19.78
CA VAL A 153 -2.89 18.22 19.53
C VAL A 153 -1.92 18.68 18.42
N PRO A 154 -0.61 18.39 18.51
CA PRO A 154 0.38 18.79 17.50
C PRO A 154 0.00 18.36 16.08
N GLU A 155 0.31 19.18 15.08
CA GLU A 155 -0.09 18.99 13.66
C GLU A 155 0.44 17.70 13.03
N LYS A 156 1.59 17.21 13.51
CA LYS A 156 2.19 15.94 13.05
C LYS A 156 1.59 14.70 13.68
N TYR A 157 0.57 14.87 14.51
CA TYR A 157 -0.05 13.75 15.21
C TYR A 157 -0.94 12.96 14.26
N ASP A 158 -0.34 11.97 13.62
CA ASP A 158 -1.08 10.91 12.94
C ASP A 158 -1.45 9.90 14.01
N LEU A 159 -2.64 10.03 14.59
CA LEU A 159 -3.06 9.13 15.67
C LEU A 159 -2.86 7.65 15.28
N VAL A 160 -3.10 7.25 14.03
CA VAL A 160 -2.94 5.84 13.64
C VAL A 160 -1.47 5.51 13.41
N GLY A 161 -0.74 6.36 12.69
CA GLY A 161 0.69 6.19 12.44
C GLY A 161 1.52 6.20 13.73
N ASP A 162 1.33 7.19 14.58
CA ASP A 162 2.07 7.37 15.84
C ASP A 162 1.73 6.30 16.87
N LEU A 163 0.46 5.88 16.93
CA LEU A 163 0.09 4.73 17.74
C LEU A 163 0.78 3.46 17.22
N ASN A 164 0.80 3.22 15.89
CA ASN A 164 1.47 2.04 15.31
C ASN A 164 3.00 2.06 15.47
N LEU A 165 3.61 3.23 15.63
CA LEU A 165 5.05 3.41 15.86
C LEU A 165 5.45 3.34 17.34
N ASN A 166 4.57 2.89 18.24
CA ASN A 166 4.77 2.90 19.71
C ASN A 166 5.05 4.30 20.30
N GLN A 167 4.52 5.37 19.69
CA GLN A 167 4.69 6.75 20.18
C GLN A 167 3.55 7.20 21.11
N SER A 168 3.02 6.30 21.96
CA SER A 168 1.95 6.61 22.92
C SER A 168 2.29 7.78 23.87
N TRP A 169 3.59 8.05 24.05
CA TRP A 169 4.13 9.17 24.83
C TRP A 169 3.61 10.54 24.39
N GLN A 170 3.41 10.80 23.09
CA GLN A 170 2.90 12.11 22.65
C GLN A 170 1.48 12.37 23.16
N LEU A 171 0.61 11.36 23.09
CA LEU A 171 -0.74 11.44 23.65
C LEU A 171 -0.71 11.58 25.17
N GLN A 172 0.18 10.83 25.84
CA GLN A 172 0.38 10.94 27.29
C GLN A 172 0.74 12.35 27.70
N ASN A 173 1.68 12.99 27.00
CA ASN A 173 2.10 14.36 27.29
C ASN A 173 0.95 15.36 27.15
N ILE A 174 0.16 15.25 26.08
CA ILE A 174 -0.97 16.17 25.85
C ILE A 174 -1.98 16.05 26.99
N LEU A 175 -2.34 14.83 27.35
CA LEU A 175 -3.30 14.56 28.42
C LEU A 175 -2.74 14.99 29.79
N PHE A 176 -1.44 14.76 30.01
CA PHE A 176 -0.74 15.16 31.21
C PHE A 176 -0.70 16.69 31.37
N GLU A 177 -0.25 17.42 30.35
CA GLU A 177 -0.22 18.90 30.36
C GLU A 177 -1.63 19.47 30.55
N THR A 178 -2.63 18.85 29.92
CA THR A 178 -4.03 19.26 30.10
C THR A 178 -4.52 19.03 31.54
N SER A 179 -4.22 17.87 32.13
CA SER A 179 -4.55 17.57 33.53
C SER A 179 -3.82 18.50 34.50
N LYS A 180 -2.56 18.82 34.21
CA LYS A 180 -1.74 19.77 34.96
C LYS A 180 -2.32 21.18 34.90
N ASN A 181 -2.68 21.68 33.73
CA ASN A 181 -3.30 22.98 33.55
C ASN A 181 -4.62 23.11 34.33
N ILE A 182 -5.48 22.09 34.33
CA ILE A 182 -6.68 22.11 35.18
C ILE A 182 -6.31 22.13 36.66
N SER A 183 -5.34 21.31 37.07
CA SER A 183 -4.91 21.26 38.47
C SER A 183 -4.35 22.61 38.93
N GLU A 184 -3.58 23.29 38.08
CA GLU A 184 -3.08 24.64 38.33
C GLU A 184 -4.21 25.66 38.39
N LEU A 185 -5.17 25.63 37.46
CA LEU A 185 -6.35 26.51 37.48
C LEU A 185 -7.21 26.33 38.73
N VAL A 186 -7.35 25.08 39.19
CA VAL A 186 -8.07 24.73 40.43
C VAL A 186 -7.30 25.23 41.67
N TYR A 187 -5.96 25.16 41.65
CA TYR A 187 -5.13 25.58 42.78
C TYR A 187 -4.97 27.11 42.88
N GLN A 188 -4.89 27.81 41.74
CA GLN A 188 -4.63 29.25 41.67
C GLN A 188 -5.86 30.11 41.93
N ASN A 189 -7.07 29.63 41.60
CA ASN A 189 -8.29 30.43 41.76
C ASN A 189 -8.96 30.18 43.12
N LYS A 190 -8.76 31.11 44.06
CA LYS A 190 -9.64 31.24 45.24
C LYS A 190 -10.97 31.94 44.91
N ASP A 191 -10.99 32.75 43.86
CA ASP A 191 -12.21 33.33 43.29
C ASP A 191 -12.57 32.59 42.00
N TRP A 192 -13.71 31.91 42.04
CA TRP A 192 -14.23 31.02 41.02
C TRP A 192 -14.63 31.77 39.74
N ASN A 193 -13.67 32.21 38.93
CA ASN A 193 -13.97 32.61 37.57
C ASN A 193 -14.27 31.34 36.74
N SER A 194 -15.50 30.84 36.87
CA SER A 194 -15.97 29.52 36.43
C SER A 194 -15.77 29.31 34.93
N GLU A 195 -15.77 30.38 34.14
CA GLU A 195 -15.82 30.28 32.69
C GLU A 195 -14.57 29.66 32.06
N LYS A 196 -13.35 30.01 32.51
CA LYS A 196 -12.10 29.43 31.97
C LYS A 196 -11.95 27.95 32.34
N LEU A 197 -12.36 27.59 33.55
CA LEU A 197 -12.34 26.21 34.03
C LEU A 197 -13.42 25.39 33.30
N ASP A 198 -14.63 25.93 33.12
CA ASP A 198 -15.70 25.30 32.35
C ASP A 198 -15.31 25.08 30.89
N LYS A 199 -14.73 26.09 30.22
CA LYS A 199 -14.19 25.95 28.85
C LYS A 199 -13.13 24.87 28.77
N SER A 200 -12.26 24.75 29.79
CA SER A 200 -11.21 23.72 29.84
C SER A 200 -11.79 22.32 30.06
N ILE A 201 -12.74 22.17 30.99
CA ILE A 201 -13.47 20.91 31.21
C ILE A 201 -14.23 20.50 29.95
N GLN A 202 -14.89 21.44 29.28
CA GLN A 202 -15.64 21.17 28.05
C GLN A 202 -14.72 20.72 26.90
N ARG A 203 -13.57 21.37 26.71
CA ARG A 203 -12.54 20.95 25.73
C ARG A 203 -12.07 19.53 25.99
N ILE A 204 -11.79 19.23 27.25
CA ILE A 204 -11.42 17.89 27.68
C ILE A 204 -12.51 16.88 27.38
N SER A 205 -13.76 17.23 27.65
CA SER A 205 -14.90 16.38 27.33
C SER A 205 -14.97 16.08 25.84
N PHE A 206 -14.74 17.05 24.96
CA PHE A 206 -14.68 16.78 23.53
C PHE A 206 -13.50 15.91 23.12
N LEU A 207 -12.31 16.13 23.69
CA LEU A 207 -11.13 15.30 23.40
C LEU A 207 -11.37 13.84 23.77
N TYR A 208 -11.91 13.60 24.96
CA TYR A 208 -12.22 12.25 25.41
C TYR A 208 -13.34 11.61 24.59
N GLU A 209 -14.39 12.35 24.22
CA GLU A 209 -15.45 11.82 23.37
C GLU A 209 -14.95 11.50 21.95
N THR A 210 -14.06 12.34 21.41
CA THR A 210 -13.35 12.11 20.14
C THR A 210 -12.55 10.82 20.22
N LEU A 211 -11.66 10.70 21.21
CA LEU A 211 -10.85 9.50 21.40
C LEU A 211 -11.70 8.27 21.64
N ASN A 212 -12.79 8.39 22.40
CA ASN A 212 -13.72 7.30 22.66
C ASN A 212 -14.43 6.81 21.38
N LYS A 213 -14.85 7.72 20.51
CA LYS A 213 -15.44 7.37 19.20
C LYS A 213 -14.39 6.72 18.29
N ILE A 214 -13.14 7.20 18.32
CA ILE A 214 -12.02 6.58 17.56
C ILE A 214 -11.76 5.16 18.03
N ILE A 215 -11.68 4.99 19.34
CA ILE A 215 -11.55 3.71 20.02
C ILE A 215 -12.62 2.74 19.55
N LEU A 216 -13.89 3.19 19.50
CA LEU A 216 -14.99 2.37 19.01
C LEU A 216 -14.80 1.98 17.54
N THR A 217 -14.52 2.94 16.66
CA THR A 217 -14.37 2.70 15.22
C THR A 217 -13.19 1.77 14.91
N LYS A 218 -12.06 1.93 15.61
CA LYS A 218 -10.83 1.15 15.38
C LYS A 218 -10.76 -0.16 16.16
N SER A 219 -11.60 -0.35 17.18
CA SER A 219 -11.64 -1.60 17.97
C SER A 219 -12.03 -2.85 17.16
N ILE A 220 -12.66 -2.63 16.00
CA ILE A 220 -13.00 -3.68 15.04
C ILE A 220 -11.72 -4.37 14.56
N ASP A 221 -10.64 -3.61 14.33
CA ASP A 221 -9.36 -4.12 13.86
C ASP A 221 -8.59 -4.76 15.01
N LYS A 222 -8.35 -6.07 14.89
CA LYS A 222 -7.68 -6.86 15.92
C LYS A 222 -6.27 -6.35 16.23
N GLU A 223 -5.56 -5.87 15.23
CA GLU A 223 -4.18 -5.35 15.33
C GLU A 223 -4.11 -4.10 16.22
N ASN A 224 -5.15 -3.27 16.20
CA ASN A 224 -5.19 -2.02 16.96
C ASN A 224 -5.61 -2.20 18.43
N ARG A 225 -6.10 -3.36 18.85
CA ARG A 225 -6.72 -3.52 20.18
C ARG A 225 -5.76 -3.34 21.36
N SER A 226 -4.54 -3.86 21.26
CA SER A 226 -3.53 -3.73 22.33
C SER A 226 -3.17 -2.27 22.57
N LEU A 227 -3.08 -1.53 21.47
CA LEU A 227 -2.72 -0.12 21.41
C LEU A 227 -3.85 0.78 21.91
N LEU A 228 -5.08 0.53 21.45
CA LEU A 228 -6.28 1.20 21.95
C LEU A 228 -6.48 0.95 23.46
N SER A 229 -6.10 -0.23 23.95
CA SER A 229 -6.11 -0.52 25.38
C SER A 229 -5.17 0.40 26.16
N GLU A 230 -3.94 0.61 25.67
CA GLU A 230 -2.99 1.54 26.30
C GLU A 230 -3.53 2.98 26.31
N VAL A 231 -4.06 3.44 25.17
CA VAL A 231 -4.70 4.76 25.05
C VAL A 231 -5.80 4.94 26.08
N ILE A 232 -6.68 3.95 26.22
CA ILE A 232 -7.78 4.04 27.18
C ILE A 232 -7.27 4.06 28.62
N MET A 233 -6.22 3.31 28.94
CA MET A 233 -5.62 3.37 30.27
C MET A 233 -5.11 4.75 30.59
N ILE A 234 -4.34 5.34 29.69
CA ILE A 234 -3.82 6.71 29.81
C ILE A 234 -4.97 7.69 30.01
N LEU A 235 -5.98 7.64 29.13
CA LEU A 235 -7.14 8.51 29.18
C LEU A 235 -7.89 8.39 30.51
N SER A 236 -8.10 7.16 30.97
CA SER A 236 -8.88 6.92 32.19
C SER A 236 -8.15 7.38 33.44
N LEU A 237 -6.83 7.23 33.49
CA LEU A 237 -6.01 7.73 34.60
C LEU A 237 -6.03 9.25 34.66
N ASN A 238 -5.95 9.92 33.51
CA ASN A 238 -6.01 11.38 33.42
C ASN A 238 -7.39 11.95 33.80
N ILE A 239 -8.50 11.41 33.28
CA ILE A 239 -9.85 11.84 33.71
C ILE A 239 -10.02 11.67 35.21
N LYS A 240 -9.60 10.52 35.75
CA LYS A 240 -9.70 10.23 37.18
C LYS A 240 -8.93 11.26 38.01
N SER A 241 -7.71 11.61 37.60
CA SER A 241 -6.92 12.66 38.25
C SER A 241 -7.67 14.00 38.27
N ILE A 242 -8.21 14.41 37.13
CA ILE A 242 -8.99 15.66 36.99
C ILE A 242 -10.22 15.65 37.91
N ILE A 243 -11.00 14.57 37.89
CA ILE A 243 -12.18 14.41 38.74
C ILE A 243 -11.83 14.57 40.22
N LEU A 244 -10.79 13.86 40.69
CA LEU A 244 -10.38 13.92 42.10
C LEU A 244 -9.94 15.33 42.50
N ASN A 245 -9.24 16.05 41.61
CA ASN A 245 -8.84 17.43 41.86
C ASN A 245 -10.05 18.37 41.92
N LEU A 246 -11.03 18.20 41.03
CA LEU A 246 -12.28 18.97 41.05
C LEU A 246 -13.15 18.68 42.26
N GLU A 247 -13.24 17.41 42.69
CA GLU A 247 -13.95 17.00 43.91
C GLU A 247 -13.28 17.57 45.17
N ASN A 248 -11.95 17.50 45.27
CA ASN A 248 -11.20 18.08 46.39
C ASN A 248 -11.37 19.60 46.48
N ALA A 249 -11.58 20.27 45.34
CA ALA A 249 -11.86 21.69 45.29
C ALA A 249 -13.31 22.04 45.64
N ASN A 250 -14.24 21.08 45.72
CA ASN A 250 -15.69 21.32 45.75
C ASN A 250 -16.21 22.07 44.51
N TYR A 251 -15.68 21.76 43.32
CA TYR A 251 -16.19 22.31 42.05
C TYR A 251 -17.65 21.87 41.77
N ASN A 252 -18.28 22.51 40.77
CA ASN A 252 -19.65 22.21 40.34
C ASN A 252 -19.88 20.70 40.17
N LYS A 253 -20.75 20.15 41.04
CA LYS A 253 -21.08 18.71 41.12
C LYS A 253 -21.65 18.17 39.80
N GLU A 254 -22.39 18.97 39.04
CA GLU A 254 -22.94 18.56 37.74
C GLU A 254 -21.83 18.29 36.72
N LYS A 255 -20.82 19.16 36.65
CA LYS A 255 -19.66 19.00 35.75
C LYS A 255 -18.76 17.85 36.16
N VAL A 256 -18.54 17.66 37.46
CA VAL A 256 -17.85 16.48 37.98
C VAL A 256 -18.60 15.19 37.60
N ASN A 257 -19.93 15.21 37.67
CA ASN A 257 -20.79 14.09 37.29
C ASN A 257 -20.75 13.81 35.77
N GLU A 258 -20.66 14.84 34.92
CA GLU A 258 -20.43 14.68 33.47
C GLU A 258 -19.11 13.94 33.20
N LEU A 259 -18.02 14.33 33.86
CA LEU A 259 -16.72 13.67 33.72
C LEU A 259 -16.73 12.23 34.25
N TRP A 260 -17.44 11.96 35.36
CA TRP A 260 -17.67 10.58 35.83
C TRP A 260 -18.42 9.74 34.81
N LEU A 261 -19.47 10.30 34.19
CA LEU A 261 -20.23 9.62 33.13
C LEU A 261 -19.34 9.32 31.92
N MET A 262 -18.45 10.24 31.56
CA MET A 262 -17.49 10.05 30.47
C MET A 262 -16.44 8.99 30.77
N LEU A 263 -15.84 9.02 31.97
CA LEU A 263 -14.93 7.98 32.42
C LEU A 263 -15.61 6.61 32.39
N TRP A 264 -16.89 6.57 32.78
CA TRP A 264 -17.71 5.37 32.66
C TRP A 264 -17.89 4.92 31.21
N LYS A 265 -18.29 5.81 30.28
CA LYS A 265 -18.43 5.48 28.85
C LYS A 265 -17.11 4.95 28.25
N LEU A 266 -16.00 5.60 28.57
CA LEU A 266 -14.67 5.20 28.10
C LEU A 266 -14.30 3.79 28.62
N LYS A 267 -14.52 3.54 29.91
CA LYS A 267 -14.27 2.22 30.52
C LYS A 267 -15.25 1.15 30.07
N LEU A 268 -16.47 1.54 29.72
CA LEU A 268 -17.42 0.64 29.10
C LEU A 268 -16.86 0.14 27.76
N ASN A 269 -16.47 1.08 26.90
CA ASN A 269 -15.88 0.80 25.60
C ASN A 269 -14.56 0.02 25.71
N PHE A 270 -13.74 0.31 26.72
CA PHE A 270 -12.53 -0.43 27.08
C PHE A 270 -12.74 -1.92 27.29
N SER A 271 -13.83 -2.27 27.97
CA SER A 271 -14.13 -3.66 28.29
C SER A 271 -14.52 -4.48 27.04
N HIS A 272 -14.88 -3.81 25.93
CA HIS A 272 -15.03 -4.43 24.61
C HIS A 272 -13.69 -4.59 23.86
N ILE A 273 -12.59 -4.02 24.35
CA ILE A 273 -11.28 -4.01 23.67
C ILE A 273 -10.27 -4.92 24.35
N ILE A 274 -10.19 -4.89 25.69
CA ILE A 274 -9.32 -5.84 26.40
C ILE A 274 -9.99 -7.19 26.51
N HIS A 275 -9.66 -8.04 25.56
CA HIS A 275 -10.08 -9.44 25.55
C HIS A 275 -8.93 -10.42 25.79
N ASP A 276 -7.67 -9.97 25.68
CA ASP A 276 -6.52 -10.88 25.74
C ASP A 276 -5.82 -10.96 27.12
N ASN A 277 -6.01 -10.00 28.03
CA ASN A 277 -5.42 -10.03 29.38
C ASN A 277 -6.42 -9.75 30.50
N ILE A 278 -7.48 -10.56 30.54
CA ILE A 278 -8.66 -10.41 31.40
C ILE A 278 -8.30 -10.23 32.89
N ARG A 279 -7.23 -10.86 33.39
CA ARG A 279 -6.88 -10.86 34.82
C ARG A 279 -6.44 -9.48 35.32
N THR A 280 -5.58 -8.78 34.58
CA THR A 280 -5.12 -7.42 34.94
C THR A 280 -6.27 -6.42 34.87
N SER A 281 -7.14 -6.54 33.86
CA SER A 281 -8.34 -5.70 33.76
C SER A 281 -9.33 -5.94 34.91
N PHE A 282 -9.40 -7.17 35.43
CA PHE A 282 -10.29 -7.50 36.54
C PHE A 282 -9.90 -6.81 37.85
N ASP A 283 -8.61 -6.80 38.18
CA ASP A 283 -8.12 -6.22 39.43
C ASP A 283 -8.19 -4.69 39.40
N GLU A 284 -7.90 -4.09 38.24
CA GLU A 284 -8.17 -2.67 38.01
C GLU A 284 -9.67 -2.38 38.15
N VAL A 285 -10.55 -3.06 37.41
CA VAL A 285 -12.00 -2.80 37.49
C VAL A 285 -12.54 -2.99 38.91
N ARG A 286 -12.04 -3.96 39.68
CA ARG A 286 -12.43 -4.16 41.08
C ARG A 286 -12.02 -2.98 41.96
N GLU A 287 -10.80 -2.50 41.80
CA GLU A 287 -10.34 -1.31 42.52
C GLU A 287 -11.15 -0.08 42.14
N TRP A 288 -11.62 -0.01 40.90
CA TRP A 288 -12.44 1.09 40.44
C TRP A 288 -13.84 1.05 41.02
N ILE A 289 -14.47 -0.13 41.10
CA ILE A 289 -15.76 -0.31 41.79
C ILE A 289 -15.68 0.21 43.23
N ARG A 290 -14.57 -0.07 43.94
CA ARG A 290 -14.37 0.45 45.31
C ARG A 290 -14.29 1.97 45.38
N ILE A 291 -13.67 2.59 44.38
CA ILE A 291 -13.57 4.05 44.27
C ILE A 291 -14.94 4.65 43.90
N PHE A 292 -15.66 4.03 42.96
CA PHE A 292 -17.01 4.43 42.55
C PHE A 292 -18.05 4.31 43.65
N GLU A 293 -17.98 3.28 44.50
CA GLU A 293 -18.89 3.12 45.64
C GLU A 293 -18.74 4.22 46.71
N LYS A 294 -17.65 5.00 46.66
CA LYS A 294 -17.41 6.15 47.54
C LYS A 294 -17.89 7.49 46.98
N SER A 295 -18.25 7.58 45.69
CA SER A 295 -18.71 8.85 45.09
C SER A 295 -20.22 9.03 45.20
N ASP A 296 -20.63 10.28 45.45
CA ASP A 296 -22.05 10.66 45.59
C ASP A 296 -22.86 10.50 44.31
N TYR A 297 -22.20 10.45 43.14
CA TYR A 297 -22.85 10.29 41.83
C TYR A 297 -23.75 9.03 41.79
N TRP A 298 -23.40 8.00 42.55
CA TRP A 298 -24.11 6.71 42.60
C TRP A 298 -25.06 6.57 43.78
N ASN A 299 -25.37 7.66 44.49
CA ASN A 299 -26.47 7.67 45.47
C ASN A 299 -27.83 7.44 44.77
N ASP A 300 -27.91 7.73 43.47
CA ASP A 300 -29.01 7.29 42.62
C ASP A 300 -28.95 5.76 42.39
N ARG A 301 -29.89 5.06 43.04
CA ARG A 301 -30.06 3.60 42.94
C ARG A 301 -30.28 3.13 41.50
N SER A 302 -30.94 3.93 40.64
CA SER A 302 -31.21 3.59 39.24
C SER A 302 -29.91 3.55 38.43
N ARG A 303 -29.06 4.57 38.58
CA ARG A 303 -27.74 4.62 37.94
C ARG A 303 -26.86 3.46 38.41
N ARG A 304 -26.81 3.21 39.72
CA ARG A 304 -26.02 2.11 40.29
C ARG A 304 -26.48 0.75 39.77
N LYS A 305 -27.80 0.54 39.65
CA LYS A 305 -28.39 -0.67 39.05
C LYS A 305 -27.93 -0.81 37.59
N LYS A 306 -28.14 0.22 36.77
CA LYS A 306 -27.74 0.25 35.35
C LYS A 306 -26.25 -0.06 35.16
N PHE A 307 -25.38 0.53 35.97
CA PHE A 307 -23.93 0.25 35.95
C PHE A 307 -23.61 -1.20 36.28
N ARG A 308 -24.14 -1.73 37.39
CA ARG A 308 -23.89 -3.12 37.81
C ARG A 308 -24.34 -4.11 36.76
N THR A 309 -25.47 -3.83 36.12
CA THR A 309 -25.99 -4.67 35.05
C THR A 309 -25.07 -4.63 33.83
N VAL A 310 -24.76 -3.44 33.31
CA VAL A 310 -23.85 -3.26 32.16
C VAL A 310 -22.46 -3.88 32.42
N TRP A 311 -21.93 -3.79 33.64
CA TRP A 311 -20.68 -4.44 34.01
C TRP A 311 -20.80 -5.97 34.01
N ALA A 312 -21.84 -6.51 34.66
CA ALA A 312 -22.07 -7.95 34.71
C ALA A 312 -22.27 -8.53 33.29
N TRP A 313 -22.87 -7.74 32.40
CA TRP A 313 -22.99 -8.03 30.98
C TRP A 313 -21.65 -8.13 30.27
N ASN A 314 -20.80 -7.10 30.37
CA ASN A 314 -19.49 -7.12 29.72
C ASN A 314 -18.58 -8.22 30.28
N LEU A 315 -18.77 -8.57 31.55
CA LEU A 315 -18.09 -9.70 32.17
C LEU A 315 -18.52 -11.05 31.59
N ALA A 316 -19.82 -11.22 31.32
CA ALA A 316 -20.32 -12.40 30.65
C ALA A 316 -19.75 -12.48 29.23
N LEU A 317 -19.77 -11.36 28.49
CA LEU A 317 -19.23 -11.25 27.13
C LEU A 317 -17.74 -11.60 27.02
N ALA A 318 -16.89 -11.01 27.86
CA ALA A 318 -15.45 -11.30 27.84
C ALA A 318 -15.18 -12.80 28.07
N ARG A 319 -15.98 -13.44 28.93
CA ARG A 319 -15.88 -14.90 29.18
C ARG A 319 -16.38 -15.74 28.00
N ILE A 320 -17.39 -15.29 27.27
CA ILE A 320 -17.89 -15.95 26.06
C ILE A 320 -16.83 -15.93 24.96
N LYS A 321 -16.25 -14.75 24.70
CA LYS A 321 -15.18 -14.58 23.70
C LYS A 321 -13.96 -15.46 24.02
N ASN A 322 -13.62 -15.61 25.29
CA ASN A 322 -12.59 -16.56 25.74
C ASN A 322 -12.91 -18.03 25.39
N VAL A 323 -14.17 -18.45 25.50
CA VAL A 323 -14.55 -19.82 25.12
C VAL A 323 -14.39 -20.01 23.62
N LYS A 324 -14.76 -19.02 22.79
CA LYS A 324 -14.56 -19.06 21.34
C LYS A 324 -13.08 -19.15 20.94
N LYS A 325 -12.18 -18.51 21.70
CA LYS A 325 -10.72 -18.64 21.51
C LYS A 325 -10.21 -20.04 21.85
N LEU A 326 -10.85 -20.74 22.79
CA LEU A 326 -10.49 -22.11 23.17
C LEU A 326 -11.06 -23.17 22.22
N GLU A 327 -12.18 -22.88 21.54
CA GLU A 327 -12.75 -23.77 20.51
C GLU A 327 -11.81 -24.01 19.33
N SER A 328 -10.84 -23.11 19.06
CA SER A 328 -9.83 -23.35 18.03
C SER A 328 -8.75 -24.34 18.45
N ASP A 329 -8.57 -24.57 19.75
CA ASP A 329 -7.35 -25.20 20.27
C ASP A 329 -7.61 -26.61 20.84
N ILE A 330 -8.83 -26.95 21.30
CA ILE A 330 -9.14 -28.26 21.90
C ILE A 330 -10.62 -28.64 21.71
N TRP A 331 -10.94 -29.79 21.10
CA TRP A 331 -12.29 -30.37 21.10
C TRP A 331 -12.49 -31.24 22.36
N SER A 332 -13.35 -30.84 23.30
CA SER A 332 -13.72 -31.69 24.45
C SER A 332 -15.13 -31.40 24.99
N GLU A 333 -15.74 -32.39 25.65
CA GLU A 333 -17.02 -32.27 26.39
C GLU A 333 -17.09 -31.07 27.37
N ASP A 334 -15.94 -30.53 27.77
CA ASP A 334 -15.88 -29.35 28.65
C ASP A 334 -16.37 -28.07 27.94
N ILE A 335 -16.34 -28.00 26.61
CA ILE A 335 -16.84 -26.84 25.85
C ILE A 335 -18.35 -26.66 26.03
N GLU A 336 -19.15 -27.73 25.86
CA GLU A 336 -20.61 -27.62 26.01
C GLU A 336 -21.02 -27.29 27.45
N LYS A 337 -20.32 -27.87 28.43
CA LYS A 337 -20.52 -27.51 29.84
C LYS A 337 -20.14 -26.06 30.13
N ARG A 338 -19.17 -25.49 29.41
CA ARG A 338 -18.81 -24.06 29.50
C ARG A 338 -19.85 -23.18 28.80
N LYS A 339 -20.34 -23.54 27.61
CA LYS A 339 -21.42 -22.83 26.90
C LYS A 339 -22.68 -22.72 27.77
N LYS A 340 -23.15 -23.83 28.33
CA LYS A 340 -24.31 -23.84 29.26
C LYS A 340 -24.08 -22.94 30.49
N ARG A 341 -22.87 -22.98 31.08
CA ARG A 341 -22.51 -22.09 32.20
C ARG A 341 -22.49 -20.61 31.81
N LEU A 342 -22.13 -20.28 30.57
CA LEU A 342 -22.15 -18.92 30.06
C LEU A 342 -23.56 -18.43 29.79
N ILE A 343 -24.39 -19.24 29.13
CA ILE A 343 -25.82 -18.95 28.89
C ILE A 343 -26.52 -18.70 30.23
N TRP A 344 -26.29 -19.55 31.23
CA TRP A 344 -26.85 -19.35 32.57
C TRP A 344 -26.40 -18.03 33.21
N ARG A 345 -25.16 -17.60 32.99
CA ARG A 345 -24.67 -16.31 33.48
C ARG A 345 -25.35 -15.15 32.75
N ILE A 346 -25.54 -15.22 31.44
CA ILE A 346 -26.32 -14.23 30.68
C ILE A 346 -27.72 -14.09 31.27
N ILE A 347 -28.43 -15.22 31.46
CA ILE A 347 -29.76 -15.26 32.08
C ILE A 347 -29.75 -14.61 33.48
N LYS A 348 -28.73 -14.92 34.30
CA LYS A 348 -28.57 -14.32 35.63
C LYS A 348 -28.40 -12.81 35.55
N VAL A 349 -27.70 -12.29 34.55
CA VAL A 349 -27.53 -10.84 34.36
C VAL A 349 -28.82 -10.19 33.87
N CYS A 350 -29.57 -10.80 32.94
CA CYS A 350 -30.89 -10.31 32.54
C CYS A 350 -31.84 -10.16 33.74
N ASN A 351 -31.78 -11.13 34.66
CA ASN A 351 -32.59 -11.14 35.88
C ASN A 351 -32.22 -10.04 36.90
N ILE A 352 -31.11 -9.31 36.71
CA ILE A 352 -30.79 -8.15 37.55
C ILE A 352 -31.71 -6.97 37.20
N ASP A 353 -32.04 -6.82 35.91
CA ASP A 353 -32.82 -5.70 35.40
C ASP A 353 -34.28 -6.02 35.10
N SER A 354 -34.63 -7.31 34.96
CA SER A 354 -36.00 -7.74 34.70
C SER A 354 -36.82 -7.89 35.98
N ASP A 355 -38.03 -7.31 36.01
CA ASP A 355 -39.00 -7.52 37.10
C ASP A 355 -39.57 -8.95 37.09
N ARG A 356 -39.50 -9.64 35.94
CA ARG A 356 -39.86 -11.05 35.79
C ARG A 356 -38.61 -11.92 35.76
N LYS A 357 -38.65 -13.06 36.45
CA LYS A 357 -37.61 -14.09 36.37
C LYS A 357 -37.62 -14.72 34.97
N ILE A 358 -36.53 -14.51 34.24
CA ILE A 358 -36.18 -15.12 32.96
C ILE A 358 -35.47 -16.44 33.23
N GLU A 359 -35.93 -17.53 32.62
CA GLU A 359 -35.42 -18.88 32.85
C GLU A 359 -34.67 -19.48 31.65
N SER A 360 -34.80 -18.89 30.45
CA SER A 360 -34.18 -19.41 29.22
C SER A 360 -33.69 -18.31 28.27
N SER A 361 -32.80 -18.68 27.34
CA SER A 361 -32.36 -17.79 26.24
C SER A 361 -33.52 -17.39 25.32
N GLU A 362 -34.51 -18.27 25.14
CA GLU A 362 -35.69 -17.99 24.33
C GLU A 362 -36.57 -16.90 24.96
N GLU A 363 -36.69 -16.87 26.30
CA GLU A 363 -37.37 -15.76 26.99
C GLU A 363 -36.61 -14.44 26.83
N ILE A 364 -35.27 -14.45 26.84
CA ILE A 364 -34.45 -13.25 26.56
C ILE A 364 -34.71 -12.74 25.15
N ILE A 365 -34.66 -13.63 24.15
CA ILE A 365 -34.88 -13.27 22.74
C ILE A 365 -36.30 -12.77 22.53
N ASN A 366 -37.32 -13.40 23.14
CA ASN A 366 -38.69 -12.91 23.08
C ASN A 366 -38.85 -11.54 23.74
N ASN A 367 -38.25 -11.32 24.91
CA ASN A 367 -38.27 -10.00 25.55
C ASN A 367 -37.59 -8.93 24.69
N PHE A 368 -36.49 -9.29 24.01
CA PHE A 368 -35.81 -8.40 23.07
C PHE A 368 -36.69 -8.04 21.88
N ILE A 369 -37.32 -9.03 21.23
CA ILE A 369 -38.24 -8.82 20.09
C ILE A 369 -39.45 -7.96 20.48
N ASN A 370 -39.94 -8.09 21.72
CA ASN A 370 -41.10 -7.35 22.22
C ASN A 370 -40.76 -5.99 22.83
N SER A 371 -39.47 -5.63 22.94
CA SER A 371 -39.05 -4.34 23.48
C SER A 371 -39.29 -3.22 22.46
N THR A 372 -39.77 -2.07 22.92
CA THR A 372 -40.00 -0.88 22.07
C THR A 372 -38.72 -0.14 21.71
N GLU A 373 -37.65 -0.38 22.47
CA GLU A 373 -36.34 0.22 22.27
C GLU A 373 -35.30 -0.88 22.12
N ILE A 374 -34.77 -1.03 20.91
CA ILE A 374 -33.63 -1.90 20.71
C ILE A 374 -32.39 -1.21 21.31
N ASN A 375 -31.90 -1.74 22.41
CA ASN A 375 -30.63 -1.30 22.95
C ASN A 375 -29.50 -1.94 22.14
N GLU A 376 -28.59 -1.13 21.57
CA GLU A 376 -27.45 -1.62 20.78
C GLU A 376 -26.60 -2.65 21.54
N PHE A 377 -26.48 -2.54 22.87
CA PHE A 377 -25.77 -3.53 23.69
C PHE A 377 -26.45 -4.91 23.69
N GLN A 378 -27.77 -4.96 23.53
CA GLN A 378 -28.51 -6.22 23.52
C GLN A 378 -28.23 -7.04 22.26
N ILE A 379 -27.99 -6.40 21.11
CA ILE A 379 -27.78 -7.15 19.85
C ILE A 379 -26.51 -8.01 19.89
N GLU A 380 -25.46 -7.57 20.59
CA GLU A 380 -24.25 -8.37 20.80
C GLU A 380 -24.58 -9.65 21.58
N TRP A 381 -25.42 -9.56 22.63
CA TRP A 381 -25.83 -10.72 23.42
C TRP A 381 -26.74 -11.65 22.65
N ILE A 382 -27.73 -11.11 21.94
CA ILE A 382 -28.63 -11.90 21.12
C ILE A 382 -27.83 -12.67 20.06
N SER A 383 -26.83 -12.03 19.44
CA SER A 383 -25.92 -12.70 18.51
C SER A 383 -25.25 -13.93 19.13
N TYR A 384 -24.71 -13.80 20.35
CA TYR A 384 -24.08 -14.91 21.06
C TYR A 384 -25.06 -15.97 21.55
N LEU A 385 -26.26 -15.59 22.00
CA LEU A 385 -27.29 -16.55 22.40
C LEU A 385 -27.74 -17.40 21.20
N VAL A 386 -27.90 -16.77 20.03
CA VAL A 386 -28.22 -17.47 18.78
C VAL A 386 -27.06 -18.36 18.32
N GLU A 387 -25.81 -17.92 18.49
CA GLU A 387 -24.62 -18.71 18.14
C GLU A 387 -24.47 -19.96 19.04
N PHE A 388 -24.64 -19.80 20.36
CA PHE A 388 -24.25 -20.82 21.34
C PHE A 388 -25.38 -21.67 21.89
N ASP A 389 -26.64 -21.24 21.80
CA ASP A 389 -27.78 -21.99 22.33
C ASP A 389 -28.66 -22.59 21.22
N ASN A 390 -29.47 -23.58 21.57
CA ASN A 390 -30.40 -24.23 20.65
C ASN A 390 -31.76 -23.52 20.66
N ILE A 391 -31.86 -22.41 19.93
CA ILE A 391 -33.06 -21.56 19.89
C ILE A 391 -34.13 -22.17 18.97
N ASN A 392 -35.39 -22.19 19.40
CA ASN A 392 -36.53 -22.64 18.61
C ASN A 392 -36.57 -21.99 17.21
N PHE A 393 -36.90 -22.81 16.20
CA PHE A 393 -36.99 -22.40 14.81
C PHE A 393 -37.90 -21.18 14.58
N GLU A 394 -39.11 -21.18 15.14
CA GLU A 394 -40.07 -20.09 14.97
C GLU A 394 -39.57 -18.79 15.60
N LEU A 395 -38.83 -18.90 16.71
CA LEU A 395 -38.26 -17.76 17.39
C LEU A 395 -37.11 -17.13 16.60
N LEU A 396 -36.28 -17.94 15.93
CA LEU A 396 -35.24 -17.45 15.01
C LEU A 396 -35.85 -16.68 13.83
N VAL A 397 -36.95 -17.18 13.24
CA VAL A 397 -37.66 -16.49 12.16
C VAL A 397 -38.24 -15.16 12.65
N LYS A 398 -38.88 -15.14 13.82
CA LYS A 398 -39.38 -13.90 14.45
C LYS A 398 -38.26 -12.90 14.71
N LEU A 399 -37.11 -13.37 15.21
CA LEU A 399 -35.95 -12.53 15.45
C LEU A 399 -35.41 -11.89 14.16
N ILE A 400 -35.20 -12.69 13.10
CA ILE A 400 -34.72 -12.16 11.81
C ILE A 400 -35.69 -11.12 11.26
N ASN A 401 -36.99 -11.40 11.28
CA ASN A 401 -38.01 -10.46 10.82
C ASN A 401 -38.02 -9.18 11.66
N PHE A 402 -37.85 -9.27 12.99
CA PHE A 402 -37.73 -8.10 13.86
C PHE A 402 -36.51 -7.24 13.49
N LEU A 403 -35.33 -7.86 13.34
CA LEU A 403 -34.10 -7.16 12.98
C LEU A 403 -34.17 -6.46 11.62
N ILE A 404 -34.90 -7.05 10.67
CA ILE A 404 -35.10 -6.48 9.33
C ILE A 404 -36.19 -5.42 9.31
N LYS A 405 -37.34 -5.69 9.95
CA LYS A 405 -38.54 -4.83 9.90
C LYS A 405 -38.28 -3.44 10.45
N GLU A 406 -37.49 -3.34 11.51
CA GLU A 406 -37.17 -2.03 12.09
C GLU A 406 -36.42 -1.14 11.11
N ASN A 407 -35.74 -1.70 10.09
CA ASN A 407 -34.93 -1.02 9.06
C ASN A 407 -33.99 0.09 9.59
N LYS A 408 -33.80 0.16 10.90
CA LYS A 408 -32.81 0.97 11.59
C LYS A 408 -31.48 0.26 11.40
N VAL A 409 -30.67 0.81 10.51
CA VAL A 409 -29.23 0.58 10.51
C VAL A 409 -28.75 1.19 11.82
N TYR A 410 -28.08 0.40 12.67
CA TYR A 410 -27.46 0.99 13.85
C TYR A 410 -26.44 2.03 13.40
N GLU A 411 -26.48 3.21 14.00
CA GLU A 411 -25.53 4.29 13.68
C GLU A 411 -24.09 3.83 13.92
N ASN A 412 -23.90 2.96 14.92
CA ASN A 412 -22.62 2.35 15.21
C ASN A 412 -22.46 1.01 14.48
N SER A 413 -21.49 0.99 13.57
CA SER A 413 -21.18 -0.17 12.75
C SER A 413 -20.73 -1.42 13.49
N TYR A 414 -20.20 -1.29 14.70
CA TYR A 414 -19.91 -2.43 15.55
C TYR A 414 -21.20 -3.21 15.84
N TYR A 415 -22.28 -2.53 16.22
CA TYR A 415 -23.56 -3.16 16.52
C TYR A 415 -24.31 -3.60 15.27
N GLU A 416 -24.21 -2.85 14.17
CA GLU A 416 -24.73 -3.30 12.87
C GLU A 416 -24.05 -4.60 12.43
N ASN A 417 -22.74 -4.76 12.69
CA ASN A 417 -22.07 -6.03 12.44
C ASN A 417 -22.62 -7.17 13.32
N PHE A 418 -22.93 -6.93 14.60
CA PHE A 418 -23.59 -7.94 15.44
C PHE A 418 -25.00 -8.26 14.97
N LYS A 419 -25.75 -7.28 14.47
CA LYS A 419 -27.05 -7.49 13.84
C LYS A 419 -26.95 -8.43 12.65
N ILE A 420 -26.02 -8.14 11.74
CA ILE A 420 -25.74 -8.97 10.56
C ILE A 420 -25.31 -10.39 10.98
N ASN A 421 -24.38 -10.50 11.93
CA ASN A 421 -23.94 -11.80 12.45
C ASN A 421 -25.08 -12.57 13.12
N THR A 422 -25.99 -11.89 13.82
CA THR A 422 -27.20 -12.51 14.40
C THR A 422 -28.09 -13.10 13.31
N ILE A 423 -28.31 -12.36 12.21
CA ILE A 423 -29.06 -12.86 11.05
C ILE A 423 -28.35 -14.08 10.45
N ILE A 424 -27.03 -14.01 10.23
CA ILE A 424 -26.22 -15.12 9.69
C ILE A 424 -26.33 -16.36 10.58
N PHE A 425 -26.12 -16.22 11.89
CA PHE A 425 -26.20 -17.34 12.83
C PHE A 425 -27.61 -17.93 12.89
N ALA A 426 -28.65 -17.09 12.88
CA ALA A 426 -30.03 -17.55 12.86
C ALA A 426 -30.36 -18.33 11.59
N VAL A 427 -29.95 -17.84 10.41
CA VAL A 427 -30.13 -18.54 9.12
C VAL A 427 -29.35 -19.86 9.11
N ASN A 428 -28.11 -19.88 9.60
CA ASN A 428 -27.31 -21.10 9.67
C ASN A 428 -27.93 -22.14 10.62
N LYS A 429 -28.44 -21.72 11.79
CA LYS A 429 -29.15 -22.61 12.74
C LYS A 429 -30.45 -23.17 12.15
N ILE A 430 -31.16 -22.36 11.36
CA ILE A 430 -32.31 -22.81 10.57
C ILE A 430 -31.87 -23.91 9.60
N CYS A 431 -30.78 -23.69 8.85
CA CYS A 431 -30.22 -24.69 7.93
C CYS A 431 -29.87 -25.99 8.66
N GLU A 432 -29.08 -25.92 9.75
CA GLU A 432 -28.67 -27.09 10.55
C GLU A 432 -29.87 -27.94 11.00
N LYS A 433 -30.95 -27.28 11.45
CA LYS A 433 -32.18 -27.98 11.88
C LYS A 433 -32.93 -28.65 10.74
N LEU A 434 -32.91 -28.07 9.54
CA LEU A 434 -33.50 -28.67 8.36
C LEU A 434 -32.68 -29.89 7.91
N THR A 435 -31.36 -29.78 7.90
CA THR A 435 -30.46 -30.89 7.57
C THR A 435 -30.58 -32.06 8.54
N LEU A 436 -30.60 -31.80 9.87
CA LEU A 436 -30.70 -32.85 10.90
C LEU A 436 -32.01 -33.64 10.86
N LYS A 437 -33.10 -33.01 10.41
CA LYS A 437 -34.39 -33.72 10.26
C LYS A 437 -34.38 -34.69 9.07
N ASN A 438 -33.34 -34.68 8.23
CA ASN A 438 -33.23 -35.47 7.00
C ASN A 438 -34.43 -35.26 6.05
N ILE A 439 -35.14 -34.14 6.23
CA ILE A 439 -36.30 -33.78 5.44
C ILE A 439 -35.75 -33.08 4.20
N ARG A 440 -35.54 -33.85 3.13
CA ARG A 440 -35.54 -33.28 1.79
C ARG A 440 -36.98 -32.96 1.44
N GLU A 441 -37.46 -31.84 1.96
CA GLU A 441 -38.72 -31.26 1.52
C GLU A 441 -38.55 -30.91 0.05
N THR A 442 -39.44 -31.40 -0.81
CA THR A 442 -39.44 -31.00 -2.23
C THR A 442 -39.76 -29.52 -2.39
N ARG A 443 -40.42 -28.89 -1.40
CA ARG A 443 -40.87 -27.50 -1.49
C ARG A 443 -40.51 -26.68 -0.26
N LEU A 444 -39.84 -25.56 -0.50
CA LEU A 444 -39.60 -24.51 0.48
C LEU A 444 -40.95 -23.92 0.95
N SER A 445 -41.20 -23.94 2.26
CA SER A 445 -42.43 -23.39 2.84
C SER A 445 -42.61 -21.91 2.45
N SER A 446 -43.86 -21.45 2.34
CA SER A 446 -44.16 -20.04 2.01
C SER A 446 -43.50 -19.09 3.02
N GLY A 447 -43.51 -19.45 4.31
CA GLY A 447 -42.86 -18.65 5.36
C GLY A 447 -41.34 -18.52 5.18
N HIS A 448 -40.65 -19.54 4.64
CA HIS A 448 -39.22 -19.42 4.33
C HIS A 448 -38.97 -18.53 3.11
N LYS A 449 -39.83 -18.59 2.09
CA LYS A 449 -39.75 -17.69 0.92
C LYS A 449 -39.92 -16.23 1.34
N ASP A 450 -40.89 -15.95 2.20
CA ASP A 450 -41.14 -14.60 2.72
C ASP A 450 -39.95 -14.10 3.54
N LEU A 451 -39.38 -14.96 4.39
CA LEU A 451 -38.18 -14.64 5.16
C LEU A 451 -37.00 -14.27 4.25
N ILE A 452 -36.71 -15.09 3.24
CA ILE A 452 -35.61 -14.85 2.30
C ILE A 452 -35.83 -13.57 1.49
N SER A 453 -37.07 -13.34 1.03
CA SER A 453 -37.44 -12.11 0.32
C SER A 453 -37.20 -10.87 1.19
N ASN A 454 -37.60 -10.91 2.47
CA ASN A 454 -37.37 -9.83 3.43
C ASN A 454 -35.87 -9.59 3.66
N ILE A 455 -35.08 -10.66 3.83
CA ILE A 455 -33.61 -10.56 3.98
C ILE A 455 -32.99 -9.95 2.72
N THR A 456 -33.40 -10.39 1.54
CA THR A 456 -32.86 -9.89 0.26
C THR A 456 -33.15 -8.41 0.08
N LYS A 457 -34.40 -7.98 0.35
CA LYS A 457 -34.80 -6.57 0.31
C LYS A 457 -34.02 -5.73 1.31
N TYR A 458 -33.78 -6.26 2.51
CA TYR A 458 -32.94 -5.60 3.52
C TYR A 458 -31.50 -5.41 3.04
N ILE A 459 -30.89 -6.44 2.42
CA ILE A 459 -29.54 -6.32 1.85
C ILE A 459 -29.54 -5.29 0.71
N GLU A 460 -30.50 -5.32 -0.20
CA GLU A 460 -30.57 -4.39 -1.34
C GLU A 460 -30.68 -2.92 -0.91
N ILE A 461 -31.46 -2.64 0.14
CA ILE A 461 -31.61 -1.29 0.70
C ILE A 461 -30.30 -0.82 1.36
N ASN A 462 -29.60 -1.73 2.06
CA ASN A 462 -28.48 -1.35 2.94
C ASN A 462 -27.08 -1.62 2.36
N ARG A 463 -26.97 -2.33 1.23
CA ARG A 463 -25.68 -2.65 0.59
C ARG A 463 -24.94 -1.39 0.10
N ASN A 464 -25.66 -0.38 -0.35
CA ASN A 464 -25.07 0.86 -0.87
C ASN A 464 -24.75 1.87 0.23
N THR A 465 -25.20 1.62 1.47
CA THR A 465 -25.13 2.59 2.56
C THR A 465 -24.21 2.17 3.69
N SER A 466 -23.68 0.93 3.70
CA SER A 466 -22.82 0.43 4.76
C SER A 466 -21.44 -0.01 4.26
N HIS A 467 -20.40 0.39 4.98
CA HIS A 467 -19.04 -0.18 4.89
C HIS A 467 -18.98 -1.64 5.34
N LEU A 468 -20.09 -2.15 5.89
CA LEU A 468 -20.31 -3.56 6.18
C LEU A 468 -20.84 -4.33 4.97
N PHE A 469 -20.77 -3.76 3.77
CA PHE A 469 -21.11 -4.44 2.50
C PHE A 469 -20.60 -5.89 2.45
N PHE A 470 -19.39 -6.11 2.97
CA PHE A 470 -18.81 -7.43 3.13
C PHE A 470 -19.56 -8.33 4.13
N ASN A 471 -19.98 -7.84 5.29
CA ASN A 471 -20.77 -8.62 6.23
C ASN A 471 -22.18 -8.88 5.69
N TYR A 472 -22.76 -7.93 4.96
CA TYR A 472 -24.02 -8.11 4.24
C TYR A 472 -23.93 -9.22 3.19
N SER A 473 -22.82 -9.30 2.46
CA SER A 473 -22.63 -10.35 1.47
C SER A 473 -22.58 -11.76 2.10
N LYS A 474 -22.11 -11.89 3.35
CA LYS A 474 -22.17 -13.17 4.08
C LYS A 474 -23.61 -13.65 4.33
N ILE A 475 -24.60 -12.78 4.28
CA ILE A 475 -26.00 -13.20 4.37
C ILE A 475 -26.40 -13.96 3.10
N TYR A 476 -25.91 -13.55 1.91
CA TYR A 476 -26.16 -14.27 0.66
C TYR A 476 -25.60 -15.68 0.67
N ILE A 477 -24.42 -15.88 1.26
CA ILE A 477 -23.85 -17.23 1.39
C ILE A 477 -24.75 -18.10 2.30
N SER A 478 -25.19 -17.59 3.45
CA SER A 478 -26.13 -18.29 4.34
C SER A 478 -27.49 -18.60 3.68
N ILE A 479 -28.02 -17.68 2.85
CA ILE A 479 -29.24 -17.92 2.06
C ILE A 479 -29.01 -19.01 1.01
N ALA A 480 -27.86 -19.02 0.34
CA ALA A 480 -27.51 -20.05 -0.62
C ALA A 480 -27.50 -21.44 0.04
N LEU A 481 -26.93 -21.58 1.24
CA LEU A 481 -27.01 -22.84 2.01
C LEU A 481 -28.44 -23.23 2.32
N LEU A 482 -29.28 -22.27 2.71
CA LEU A 482 -30.68 -22.54 3.01
C LEU A 482 -31.39 -23.13 1.79
N TYR A 483 -31.23 -22.54 0.60
CA TYR A 483 -31.82 -23.08 -0.63
C TYR A 483 -31.23 -24.42 -1.04
N SER A 484 -29.94 -24.66 -0.81
CA SER A 484 -29.29 -25.92 -1.15
C SER A 484 -29.86 -27.14 -0.41
N ASN A 485 -30.60 -26.93 0.69
CA ASN A 485 -31.32 -28.00 1.39
C ASN A 485 -32.61 -28.44 0.67
N TYR A 486 -33.03 -27.78 -0.41
CA TYR A 486 -34.25 -28.07 -1.16
C TYR A 486 -33.94 -28.44 -2.63
N GLU A 487 -34.40 -29.61 -3.08
CA GLU A 487 -34.05 -30.15 -4.41
C GLU A 487 -34.53 -29.26 -5.58
N ASP A 488 -35.71 -28.64 -5.47
CA ASP A 488 -36.30 -27.80 -6.54
C ASP A 488 -35.72 -26.37 -6.62
N HIS A 489 -34.77 -26.01 -5.73
CA HIS A 489 -34.28 -24.63 -5.59
C HIS A 489 -32.76 -24.48 -5.84
N GLU A 490 -32.17 -25.40 -6.59
CA GLU A 490 -30.76 -25.33 -6.98
C GLU A 490 -30.40 -24.02 -7.69
N LYS A 491 -31.32 -23.52 -8.54
CA LYS A 491 -31.12 -22.30 -9.32
C LYS A 491 -31.04 -21.07 -8.42
N GLU A 492 -31.93 -20.95 -7.43
CA GLU A 492 -31.96 -19.86 -6.47
C GLU A 492 -30.73 -19.88 -5.56
N SER A 493 -30.33 -21.07 -5.09
CA SER A 493 -29.06 -21.25 -4.36
C SER A 493 -27.88 -20.68 -5.17
N MET A 494 -27.82 -20.98 -6.47
CA MET A 494 -26.76 -20.50 -7.35
C MET A 494 -26.81 -18.99 -7.59
N ILE A 495 -28.01 -18.39 -7.69
CA ILE A 495 -28.18 -16.94 -7.84
C ILE A 495 -27.57 -16.24 -6.62
N PHE A 496 -27.94 -16.62 -5.41
CA PHE A 496 -27.43 -15.98 -4.19
C PHE A 496 -25.93 -16.22 -3.99
N PHE A 497 -25.43 -17.40 -4.33
CA PHE A 497 -24.00 -17.68 -4.31
C PHE A 497 -23.23 -16.81 -5.31
N ASN A 498 -23.75 -16.63 -6.53
CA ASN A 498 -23.13 -15.76 -7.53
C ASN A 498 -23.19 -14.28 -7.13
N GLU A 499 -24.25 -13.83 -6.47
CA GLU A 499 -24.30 -12.49 -5.88
C GLU A 499 -23.20 -12.33 -4.82
N PHE A 500 -23.04 -13.31 -3.91
CA PHE A 500 -21.91 -13.31 -2.97
C PHE A 500 -20.56 -13.21 -3.69
N LEU A 501 -20.32 -14.01 -4.74
CA LEU A 501 -19.06 -13.96 -5.48
C LEU A 501 -18.86 -12.63 -6.20
N THR A 502 -19.92 -12.07 -6.81
CA THR A 502 -19.87 -10.80 -7.54
C THR A 502 -19.52 -9.66 -6.61
N LEU A 503 -20.11 -9.63 -5.42
CA LEU A 503 -19.88 -8.56 -4.45
C LEU A 503 -18.49 -8.67 -3.78
N ASN A 504 -17.89 -9.86 -3.68
CA ASN A 504 -16.60 -10.05 -2.99
C ASN A 504 -15.45 -10.45 -3.90
N TRP A 505 -15.62 -10.31 -5.22
CA TRP A 505 -14.71 -10.83 -6.22
C TRP A 505 -13.25 -10.36 -6.04
N GLU A 506 -13.05 -9.13 -5.54
CA GLU A 506 -11.72 -8.54 -5.32
C GLU A 506 -11.04 -8.97 -4.00
N ASN A 507 -11.77 -9.53 -3.03
CA ASN A 507 -11.27 -9.77 -1.67
C ASN A 507 -11.20 -11.27 -1.28
N THR A 508 -11.22 -12.17 -2.27
CA THR A 508 -11.37 -13.63 -2.06
C THR A 508 -10.24 -14.28 -1.26
N SER A 509 -9.02 -13.73 -1.28
CA SER A 509 -7.86 -14.26 -0.53
C SER A 509 -8.03 -14.15 0.99
N PHE A 510 -8.70 -13.10 1.47
CA PHE A 510 -8.84 -12.80 2.89
C PHE A 510 -9.81 -13.75 3.61
N TYR A 511 -10.74 -14.37 2.86
CA TYR A 511 -11.87 -15.13 3.42
C TYR A 511 -11.86 -16.60 3.11
N LYS A 512 -10.73 -17.10 2.61
CA LYS A 512 -10.48 -18.51 2.28
C LYS A 512 -11.02 -19.48 3.34
N LYS A 513 -10.88 -19.14 4.62
CA LYS A 513 -11.30 -19.99 5.75
C LYS A 513 -12.82 -20.06 5.93
N GLU A 514 -13.55 -18.96 5.81
CA GLU A 514 -15.02 -18.95 5.87
C GLU A 514 -15.63 -19.64 4.65
N THR A 515 -15.10 -19.40 3.45
CA THR A 515 -15.55 -20.10 2.24
C THR A 515 -15.24 -21.60 2.37
N GLU A 516 -14.04 -22.00 2.80
CA GLU A 516 -13.72 -23.42 3.03
C GLU A 516 -14.65 -24.10 4.05
N LYS A 517 -15.04 -23.42 5.14
CA LYS A 517 -16.04 -23.94 6.09
C LYS A 517 -17.43 -24.10 5.47
N PHE A 518 -17.85 -23.16 4.63
CA PHE A 518 -19.09 -23.25 3.87
C PHE A 518 -19.10 -24.49 2.95
N TYR A 519 -17.98 -24.75 2.27
CA TYR A 519 -17.87 -25.85 1.30
C TYR A 519 -17.72 -27.24 1.94
N GLN A 520 -17.15 -27.34 3.14
CA GLN A 520 -17.10 -28.61 3.89
C GLN A 520 -18.49 -29.19 4.17
N ASN A 521 -19.51 -28.32 4.21
CA ASN A 521 -20.90 -28.69 4.48
C ASN A 521 -21.77 -28.84 3.21
N LEU A 522 -21.21 -28.67 2.01
CA LEU A 522 -21.93 -28.81 0.74
C LEU A 522 -21.90 -30.23 0.17
N TRP A 523 -22.84 -30.51 -0.74
CA TRP A 523 -22.94 -31.76 -1.51
C TRP A 523 -21.59 -32.10 -2.21
N PRO A 524 -21.22 -33.39 -2.34
CA PRO A 524 -20.00 -33.81 -3.05
C PRO A 524 -19.87 -33.24 -4.48
N GLN A 525 -21.00 -33.04 -5.15
CA GLN A 525 -21.09 -32.51 -6.51
C GLN A 525 -20.60 -31.05 -6.62
N TRP A 526 -20.75 -30.28 -5.53
CA TRP A 526 -20.37 -28.87 -5.45
C TRP A 526 -18.92 -28.69 -5.00
N LYS A 527 -18.38 -29.67 -4.27
CA LYS A 527 -16.96 -29.75 -3.94
C LYS A 527 -16.10 -29.85 -5.20
N THR A 528 -16.52 -30.65 -6.18
CA THR A 528 -15.88 -30.75 -7.49
C THR A 528 -15.95 -29.42 -8.23
N ARG A 529 -17.15 -28.84 -8.37
CA ARG A 529 -17.36 -27.55 -9.06
C ARG A 529 -16.65 -26.36 -8.39
N PHE A 530 -16.42 -26.42 -7.08
CA PHE A 530 -15.60 -25.46 -6.35
C PHE A 530 -14.11 -25.76 -6.46
N GLN A 531 -13.64 -27.01 -6.54
CA GLN A 531 -12.25 -27.28 -6.95
C GLN A 531 -12.01 -26.71 -8.35
N ASP A 532 -12.97 -26.91 -9.25
CA ASP A 532 -13.04 -26.34 -10.61
C ASP A 532 -13.30 -24.82 -10.63
N ASN A 533 -13.59 -24.16 -9.51
CA ASN A 533 -13.64 -22.69 -9.42
C ASN A 533 -12.50 -22.12 -8.57
N LYS A 534 -11.98 -22.87 -7.59
CA LYS A 534 -10.84 -22.54 -6.72
C LYS A 534 -9.56 -22.54 -7.53
N GLU A 535 -9.41 -23.50 -8.42
CA GLU A 535 -8.31 -23.52 -9.39
C GLU A 535 -8.50 -22.40 -10.42
N SER A 536 -9.72 -22.07 -10.86
CA SER A 536 -10.01 -20.91 -11.75
C SER A 536 -9.79 -19.55 -11.08
N ILE A 537 -10.04 -19.44 -9.77
CA ILE A 537 -9.81 -18.26 -8.93
C ILE A 537 -8.33 -18.07 -8.61
N ASN A 538 -7.54 -19.15 -8.50
CA ASN A 538 -6.08 -19.08 -8.33
C ASN A 538 -5.34 -18.69 -9.62
N LEU A 539 -5.99 -18.74 -10.77
CA LEU A 539 -5.40 -18.42 -12.07
C LEU A 539 -5.42 -16.92 -12.41
N ARG A 540 -5.66 -16.05 -11.43
CA ARG A 540 -5.38 -14.60 -11.55
C ARG A 540 -3.92 -14.20 -11.39
N ASN A 541 -3.02 -15.18 -11.26
CA ASN A 541 -1.64 -14.96 -11.68
C ASN A 541 -1.49 -15.61 -13.05
N GLU A 542 -1.45 -14.81 -14.12
CA GLU A 542 -0.87 -15.24 -15.40
C GLU A 542 0.47 -15.92 -15.14
N ASN A 543 1.23 -15.39 -14.19
CA ASN A 543 2.46 -15.95 -13.65
C ASN A 543 2.32 -17.38 -13.10
N ALA A 544 1.19 -17.78 -12.51
CA ALA A 544 0.98 -19.15 -12.04
C ALA A 544 0.60 -20.10 -13.18
N VAL A 545 -0.27 -19.67 -14.11
CA VAL A 545 -0.56 -20.42 -15.34
C VAL A 545 0.75 -20.65 -16.10
N MET A 546 1.59 -19.62 -16.19
CA MET A 546 2.85 -19.61 -16.91
C MET A 546 3.93 -20.45 -16.22
N VAL A 547 4.06 -20.37 -14.90
CA VAL A 547 4.94 -21.26 -14.10
C VAL A 547 4.52 -22.71 -14.29
N ILE A 548 3.23 -23.02 -14.23
CA ILE A 548 2.78 -24.41 -14.36
C ILE A 548 2.91 -24.90 -15.82
N ILE A 549 2.62 -24.06 -16.82
CA ILE A 549 2.93 -24.41 -18.23
C ILE A 549 4.43 -24.69 -18.37
N GLN A 550 5.30 -23.89 -17.74
CA GLN A 550 6.74 -24.09 -17.79
C GLN A 550 7.19 -25.35 -17.03
N ASP A 551 6.67 -25.61 -15.83
CA ASP A 551 6.91 -26.85 -15.08
C ASP A 551 6.42 -28.07 -15.87
N LEU A 552 5.29 -27.95 -16.59
CA LEU A 552 4.78 -29.00 -17.47
C LEU A 552 5.70 -29.22 -18.67
N ILE A 553 6.24 -28.15 -19.24
CA ILE A 553 7.25 -28.21 -20.31
C ILE A 553 8.47 -28.96 -19.79
N GLU A 554 9.02 -28.53 -18.64
CA GLU A 554 10.22 -29.08 -18.04
C GLU A 554 10.04 -30.56 -17.65
N SER A 555 8.95 -30.89 -16.95
CA SER A 555 8.59 -32.27 -16.60
C SER A 555 8.33 -33.14 -17.83
N THR A 556 7.75 -32.58 -18.90
CA THR A 556 7.55 -33.32 -20.14
C THR A 556 8.88 -33.58 -20.83
N VAL A 557 9.74 -32.57 -20.93
CA VAL A 557 11.10 -32.68 -21.49
C VAL A 557 11.92 -33.73 -20.72
N ASN A 558 11.82 -33.73 -19.39
CA ASN A 558 12.54 -34.64 -18.51
C ASN A 558 12.06 -36.10 -18.59
N ASN A 559 10.81 -36.34 -18.99
CA ASN A 559 10.19 -37.68 -19.05
C ASN A 559 9.81 -38.13 -20.48
N ILE A 560 10.43 -37.57 -21.52
CA ILE A 560 10.10 -37.87 -22.92
C ILE A 560 10.46 -39.30 -23.34
N ASP A 561 11.51 -39.89 -22.76
CA ASP A 561 12.07 -41.16 -23.26
C ASP A 561 11.18 -42.37 -22.92
N ASP A 562 10.23 -42.19 -21.98
CA ASP A 562 9.33 -43.25 -21.50
C ASP A 562 7.88 -43.09 -22.01
N ARG A 563 7.57 -42.08 -22.83
CA ARG A 563 6.18 -41.76 -23.21
C ARG A 563 5.97 -41.55 -24.72
N SER A 564 4.85 -42.04 -25.24
CA SER A 564 4.44 -41.82 -26.63
C SER A 564 3.94 -40.39 -26.87
N PHE A 565 4.06 -39.89 -28.11
CA PHE A 565 3.51 -38.58 -28.50
C PHE A 565 2.01 -38.44 -28.17
N GLN A 566 1.25 -39.54 -28.21
CA GLN A 566 -0.18 -39.55 -27.87
C GLN A 566 -0.43 -39.36 -26.38
N GLU A 567 0.40 -39.96 -25.52
CA GLU A 567 0.34 -39.77 -24.07
C GLU A 567 0.75 -38.35 -23.68
N ILE A 568 1.81 -37.83 -24.29
CA ILE A 568 2.26 -36.45 -24.09
C ILE A 568 1.20 -35.46 -24.59
N ASN A 569 0.62 -35.67 -25.78
CA ASN A 569 -0.42 -34.80 -26.32
C ASN A 569 -1.67 -34.81 -25.44
N LYS A 570 -2.08 -35.99 -24.97
CA LYS A 570 -3.23 -36.11 -24.07
C LYS A 570 -2.96 -35.42 -22.74
N GLU A 571 -1.82 -35.69 -22.09
CA GLU A 571 -1.47 -35.07 -20.82
C GLU A 571 -1.26 -33.56 -20.95
N PHE A 572 -0.65 -33.10 -22.03
CA PHE A 572 -0.44 -31.68 -22.32
C PHE A 572 -1.77 -30.96 -22.59
N CYS A 573 -2.64 -31.54 -23.41
CA CYS A 573 -3.95 -30.97 -23.69
C CYS A 573 -4.88 -31.04 -22.48
N ASP A 574 -4.89 -32.16 -21.75
CA ASP A 574 -5.64 -32.32 -20.50
C ASP A 574 -5.13 -31.32 -19.46
N THR A 575 -3.82 -31.11 -19.37
CA THR A 575 -3.23 -30.17 -18.41
C THR A 575 -3.46 -28.73 -18.82
N ILE A 576 -3.36 -28.35 -20.10
CA ILE A 576 -3.76 -27.00 -20.55
C ILE A 576 -5.27 -26.76 -20.35
N CYS A 577 -6.10 -27.76 -20.60
CA CYS A 577 -7.54 -27.65 -20.38
C CYS A 577 -7.93 -27.60 -18.92
N LYS A 578 -7.23 -28.34 -18.05
CA LYS A 578 -7.33 -28.20 -16.60
C LYS A 578 -6.84 -26.84 -16.15
N LEU A 579 -5.66 -26.43 -16.56
CA LEU A 579 -4.98 -25.26 -16.01
C LEU A 579 -5.45 -23.93 -16.55
N ILE A 580 -5.97 -23.83 -17.77
CA ILE A 580 -6.48 -22.55 -18.27
C ILE A 580 -8.00 -22.51 -18.13
N PHE A 581 -8.66 -23.68 -18.18
CA PHE A 581 -10.10 -23.77 -18.36
C PHE A 581 -10.81 -24.75 -17.42
N ASN A 582 -10.12 -25.31 -16.43
CA ASN A 582 -10.66 -26.20 -15.39
C ASN A 582 -11.56 -27.33 -15.89
N ASP A 583 -11.11 -28.07 -16.90
CA ASP A 583 -11.85 -29.18 -17.52
C ASP A 583 -13.23 -28.80 -18.10
N LEU A 584 -13.59 -27.51 -18.09
CA LEU A 584 -14.80 -27.04 -18.75
C LEU A 584 -14.68 -27.31 -20.26
N TRP A 585 -13.47 -27.28 -20.80
CA TRP A 585 -13.14 -27.28 -22.23
C TRP A 585 -12.20 -28.44 -22.57
N SER A 586 -12.15 -28.85 -23.83
CA SER A 586 -11.14 -29.80 -24.31
C SER A 586 -10.29 -29.20 -25.42
N ALA A 587 -9.00 -29.48 -25.39
CA ALA A 587 -8.02 -29.09 -26.37
C ALA A 587 -7.51 -30.37 -27.02
N GLU A 588 -7.17 -30.30 -28.30
CA GLU A 588 -6.66 -31.45 -29.03
C GLU A 588 -5.65 -30.97 -30.06
N ILE A 589 -4.41 -31.46 -30.02
CA ILE A 589 -3.49 -31.33 -31.14
C ILE A 589 -3.84 -32.42 -32.14
N SER A 590 -4.46 -32.03 -33.24
CA SER A 590 -4.75 -32.92 -34.36
C SER A 590 -3.72 -32.68 -35.47
N LYS A 591 -3.15 -33.76 -36.02
CA LYS A 591 -2.47 -33.70 -37.33
C LYS A 591 -3.55 -33.74 -38.41
N GLU A 592 -3.44 -32.93 -39.46
CA GLU A 592 -4.30 -33.09 -40.62
C GLU A 592 -4.13 -34.51 -41.15
N CYS A 593 -5.22 -35.27 -41.13
CA CYS A 593 -5.25 -36.59 -41.70
C CYS A 593 -4.93 -36.45 -43.20
N GLU A 594 -3.80 -36.99 -43.65
CA GLU A 594 -3.38 -36.95 -45.07
C GLU A 594 -4.48 -37.50 -46.00
N LYS A 595 -5.34 -38.40 -45.50
CA LYS A 595 -6.50 -38.94 -46.24
C LYS A 595 -7.69 -37.96 -46.34
N CYS A 596 -7.78 -36.96 -45.46
CA CYS A 596 -8.84 -35.94 -45.44
C CYS A 596 -8.51 -34.68 -46.26
N VAL A 597 -7.28 -34.54 -46.77
CA VAL A 597 -6.87 -33.44 -47.66
C VAL A 597 -7.70 -33.42 -48.96
N ASN A 598 -8.34 -34.54 -49.32
CA ASN A 598 -9.20 -34.68 -50.50
C ASN A 598 -10.72 -34.59 -50.23
N ASN A 599 -11.15 -33.87 -49.18
CA ASN A 599 -12.57 -33.55 -48.92
C ASN A 599 -13.53 -34.74 -48.66
N LYS A 600 -13.02 -35.96 -48.48
CA LYS A 600 -13.81 -37.10 -47.99
C LYS A 600 -13.62 -37.22 -46.47
N LYS A 601 -14.68 -36.96 -45.70
CA LYS A 601 -14.72 -37.19 -44.24
C LYS A 601 -14.40 -38.67 -43.99
N CYS A 602 -13.27 -38.99 -43.36
CA CYS A 602 -12.98 -40.37 -42.99
C CYS A 602 -13.87 -40.76 -41.79
N PRO A 603 -14.33 -42.02 -41.70
CA PRO A 603 -15.20 -42.49 -40.62
C PRO A 603 -14.60 -42.31 -39.21
N GLU A 604 -13.27 -42.31 -39.11
CA GLU A 604 -12.52 -42.14 -37.86
C GLU A 604 -12.58 -40.70 -37.34
N CYS A 605 -12.57 -39.68 -38.22
CA CYS A 605 -12.70 -38.27 -37.84
C CYS A 605 -14.14 -37.86 -37.48
N SER A 606 -15.16 -38.65 -37.86
CA SER A 606 -16.58 -38.33 -37.65
C SER A 606 -17.21 -38.91 -36.36
N LYS A 607 -16.46 -39.67 -35.56
CA LYS A 607 -17.00 -40.38 -34.37
C LYS A 607 -16.84 -39.65 -33.03
N LEU A 608 -16.32 -38.42 -33.00
CA LEU A 608 -16.17 -37.67 -31.76
C LEU A 608 -17.44 -36.83 -31.47
N PHE A 609 -18.15 -37.21 -30.41
CA PHE A 609 -19.35 -36.58 -29.84
C PHE A 609 -19.37 -35.03 -29.96
N GLU A 610 -20.29 -34.50 -30.76
CA GLU A 610 -20.62 -33.07 -30.73
C GLU A 610 -21.80 -32.85 -29.78
N ARG A 611 -21.52 -32.28 -28.59
CA ARG A 611 -22.58 -31.68 -27.76
C ARG A 611 -22.90 -30.31 -28.35
N TRP A 612 -24.18 -30.01 -28.58
CA TRP A 612 -24.69 -28.85 -29.32
C TRP A 612 -24.38 -27.47 -28.70
N TRP A 613 -23.90 -27.40 -27.46
CA TRP A 613 -23.58 -26.13 -26.78
C TRP A 613 -22.08 -25.78 -26.73
N TYR A 614 -21.22 -26.49 -27.47
CA TYR A 614 -19.78 -26.19 -27.57
C TYR A 614 -19.40 -25.57 -28.93
N LYS A 615 -18.68 -24.45 -28.91
CA LYS A 615 -17.98 -23.83 -30.04
C LYS A 615 -16.56 -24.38 -30.16
N LYS A 616 -15.95 -24.25 -31.35
CA LYS A 616 -14.56 -24.63 -31.63
C LYS A 616 -13.74 -23.43 -32.09
N LYS A 617 -12.51 -23.28 -31.62
CA LYS A 617 -11.52 -22.32 -32.13
C LYS A 617 -10.24 -23.09 -32.45
N LYS A 618 -9.61 -22.78 -33.59
CA LYS A 618 -8.45 -23.52 -34.09
C LYS A 618 -7.24 -22.60 -34.17
N ILE A 619 -6.09 -23.13 -33.78
CA ILE A 619 -4.77 -22.54 -34.02
C ILE A 619 -4.05 -23.45 -35.01
N ASP A 620 -3.79 -22.93 -36.21
CA ASP A 620 -2.89 -23.60 -37.15
C ASP A 620 -1.45 -23.51 -36.63
N LEU A 621 -0.78 -24.66 -36.55
CA LEU A 621 0.63 -24.81 -36.21
C LEU A 621 1.42 -25.19 -37.48
N LYS A 622 2.76 -25.20 -37.42
CA LYS A 622 3.59 -25.68 -38.55
C LYS A 622 3.44 -27.19 -38.75
N TRP A 623 3.71 -27.65 -39.98
CA TRP A 623 3.72 -29.06 -40.38
C TRP A 623 2.41 -29.80 -40.12
N TRP A 624 1.31 -29.27 -40.67
CA TRP A 624 0.02 -29.96 -40.72
C TRP A 624 -0.64 -30.18 -39.33
N TYR A 625 -0.10 -29.59 -38.26
CA TYR A 625 -0.68 -29.68 -36.92
C TYR A 625 -1.67 -28.53 -36.65
N LYS A 626 -2.74 -28.82 -35.93
CA LYS A 626 -3.73 -27.84 -35.46
C LYS A 626 -4.05 -28.09 -34.00
N LEU A 627 -4.05 -27.04 -33.19
CA LEU A 627 -4.60 -27.09 -31.83
C LEU A 627 -6.06 -26.63 -31.87
N ILE A 628 -6.98 -27.51 -31.43
CA ILE A 628 -8.42 -27.25 -31.48
C ILE A 628 -8.94 -27.11 -30.06
N PHE A 629 -9.42 -25.92 -29.70
CA PHE A 629 -10.11 -25.66 -28.43
C PHE A 629 -11.62 -25.85 -28.61
N LYS A 630 -12.26 -26.59 -27.70
CA LYS A 630 -13.71 -26.83 -27.66
C LYS A 630 -14.27 -26.23 -26.35
N TYR A 631 -15.11 -25.19 -26.43
CA TYR A 631 -15.56 -24.38 -25.27
C TYR A 631 -17.08 -24.08 -25.32
N PRO A 632 -17.79 -23.95 -24.19
CA PRO A 632 -19.20 -23.61 -24.10
C PRO A 632 -19.43 -22.12 -24.34
N THR A 633 -20.68 -21.79 -24.65
CA THR A 633 -21.10 -20.41 -24.89
C THR A 633 -21.34 -19.63 -23.60
N THR A 634 -20.28 -19.24 -22.88
CA THR A 634 -20.37 -18.35 -21.70
C THR A 634 -20.22 -16.89 -22.13
N LEU A 635 -21.28 -16.10 -21.94
CA LEU A 635 -21.30 -14.67 -22.28
C LEU A 635 -20.78 -13.81 -21.12
N ASN A 636 -19.92 -12.85 -21.46
CA ASN A 636 -19.51 -11.77 -20.58
C ASN A 636 -20.75 -10.90 -20.26
N PRO A 637 -21.11 -10.68 -18.99
CA PRO A 637 -22.32 -9.95 -18.63
C PRO A 637 -22.30 -8.48 -19.08
N LEU A 638 -21.12 -7.88 -19.24
CA LEU A 638 -20.96 -6.49 -19.66
C LEU A 638 -20.92 -6.36 -21.19
N THR A 639 -20.13 -7.19 -21.88
CA THR A 639 -19.90 -7.04 -23.33
C THR A 639 -20.84 -7.90 -24.18
N ARG A 640 -21.55 -8.85 -23.56
CA ARG A 640 -22.32 -9.92 -24.22
C ARG A 640 -21.53 -10.72 -25.28
N LYS A 641 -20.19 -10.63 -25.28
CA LYS A 641 -19.31 -11.48 -26.08
C LYS A 641 -18.99 -12.76 -25.31
N ASN A 642 -18.58 -13.81 -26.01
CA ASN A 642 -18.10 -14.99 -25.32
C ASN A 642 -16.77 -14.67 -24.62
N ILE A 643 -16.68 -14.93 -23.31
CA ILE A 643 -15.49 -14.63 -22.49
C ILE A 643 -14.25 -15.30 -23.08
N PHE A 644 -14.38 -16.52 -23.60
CA PHE A 644 -13.28 -17.22 -24.24
C PHE A 644 -12.79 -16.54 -25.50
N GLU A 645 -13.70 -16.17 -26.39
CA GLU A 645 -13.33 -15.54 -27.66
C GLU A 645 -12.55 -14.24 -27.39
N GLU A 646 -12.95 -13.49 -26.37
CA GLU A 646 -12.32 -12.21 -25.99
C GLU A 646 -10.93 -12.38 -25.37
N ILE A 647 -10.71 -13.41 -24.53
CA ILE A 647 -9.38 -13.75 -24.00
C ILE A 647 -8.50 -14.33 -25.11
N PHE A 648 -9.04 -15.26 -25.89
CA PHE A 648 -8.32 -15.96 -26.94
C PHE A 648 -7.83 -15.00 -28.03
N GLU A 649 -8.66 -14.06 -28.47
CA GLU A 649 -8.27 -13.07 -29.49
C GLU A 649 -7.14 -12.13 -29.03
N LYS A 650 -7.05 -11.84 -27.73
CA LYS A 650 -5.95 -11.05 -27.17
C LYS A 650 -4.65 -11.86 -27.11
N GLU A 651 -4.74 -13.14 -26.73
CA GLU A 651 -3.57 -13.95 -26.41
C GLU A 651 -3.11 -14.90 -27.52
N GLU A 652 -3.84 -15.00 -28.64
CA GLU A 652 -3.57 -15.97 -29.71
C GLU A 652 -2.12 -15.97 -30.20
N LYS A 653 -1.54 -14.78 -30.41
CA LYS A 653 -0.15 -14.63 -30.88
C LYS A 653 0.86 -15.14 -29.86
N PHE A 654 0.62 -14.91 -28.58
CA PHE A 654 1.50 -15.31 -27.49
C PHE A 654 1.44 -16.83 -27.28
N ILE A 655 0.22 -17.40 -27.23
CA ILE A 655 -0.03 -18.83 -27.16
C ILE A 655 0.66 -19.55 -28.33
N LYS A 656 0.52 -19.03 -29.55
CA LYS A 656 1.23 -19.54 -30.75
C LYS A 656 2.75 -19.56 -30.57
N LYS A 657 3.36 -18.47 -30.10
CA LYS A 657 4.82 -18.37 -29.91
C LYS A 657 5.35 -19.38 -28.89
N ARG A 658 4.66 -19.55 -27.75
CA ARG A 658 5.08 -20.47 -26.68
C ARG A 658 4.89 -21.94 -27.07
N LEU A 659 3.74 -22.30 -27.64
CA LEU A 659 3.52 -23.63 -28.20
C LEU A 659 4.56 -23.98 -29.26
N TRP A 660 4.98 -23.01 -30.06
CA TRP A 660 6.02 -23.23 -31.06
C TRP A 660 7.39 -23.50 -30.43
N SER A 661 7.75 -22.78 -29.37
CA SER A 661 8.99 -23.02 -28.62
C SER A 661 9.02 -24.44 -28.06
N LEU A 662 7.89 -24.88 -27.51
CA LEU A 662 7.63 -26.22 -27.02
C LEU A 662 7.79 -27.32 -28.07
N ILE A 663 7.13 -27.12 -29.22
CA ILE A 663 7.18 -28.05 -30.34
C ILE A 663 8.62 -28.14 -30.85
N ASN A 664 9.35 -27.03 -30.97
CA ASN A 664 10.76 -27.05 -31.37
C ASN A 664 11.64 -27.81 -30.37
N ILE A 665 11.45 -27.60 -29.06
CA ILE A 665 12.18 -28.36 -28.02
C ILE A 665 11.92 -29.86 -28.19
N PHE A 666 10.67 -30.26 -28.41
CA PHE A 666 10.31 -31.66 -28.63
C PHE A 666 10.94 -32.24 -29.89
N LEU A 667 10.94 -31.48 -30.98
CA LEU A 667 11.43 -31.94 -32.29
C LEU A 667 12.95 -31.94 -32.42
N GLN A 668 13.66 -31.17 -31.59
CA GLN A 668 15.11 -30.99 -31.65
C GLN A 668 15.83 -31.46 -30.38
N LYS A 669 15.16 -32.21 -29.48
CA LYS A 669 15.61 -32.56 -28.12
C LYS A 669 17.06 -33.02 -28.02
N GLU A 670 17.45 -34.05 -28.77
CA GLU A 670 18.80 -34.64 -28.66
C GLU A 670 19.89 -33.69 -29.18
N GLU A 671 19.64 -33.00 -30.29
CA GLU A 671 20.59 -32.04 -30.85
C GLU A 671 20.72 -30.80 -29.95
N LEU A 672 19.61 -30.31 -29.38
CA LEU A 672 19.59 -29.17 -28.46
C LEU A 672 20.28 -29.47 -27.13
N LEU A 673 20.02 -30.62 -26.50
CA LEU A 673 20.64 -30.95 -25.20
C LEU A 673 22.17 -31.08 -25.33
N GLN A 674 22.64 -31.77 -26.37
CA GLN A 674 24.08 -31.91 -26.62
C GLN A 674 24.73 -30.58 -27.05
N ALA A 675 24.03 -29.75 -27.83
CA ALA A 675 24.50 -28.42 -28.18
C ALA A 675 24.53 -27.50 -26.94
N ASN A 676 23.52 -27.57 -26.08
CA ASN A 676 23.37 -26.72 -24.89
C ASN A 676 24.41 -27.09 -23.82
N GLU A 677 24.68 -28.38 -23.59
CA GLU A 677 25.72 -28.79 -22.64
C GLU A 677 27.12 -28.35 -23.11
N LYS A 678 27.41 -28.51 -24.41
CA LYS A 678 28.65 -28.00 -25.02
C LYS A 678 28.72 -26.48 -24.99
N PHE A 679 27.61 -25.80 -25.22
CA PHE A 679 27.48 -24.35 -25.17
C PHE A 679 27.72 -23.84 -23.75
N ASN A 680 27.06 -24.41 -22.73
CA ASN A 680 27.23 -24.05 -21.32
C ASN A 680 28.66 -24.28 -20.83
N LYS A 681 29.30 -25.41 -21.17
CA LYS A 681 30.72 -25.66 -20.85
C LYS A 681 31.65 -24.64 -21.50
N ARG A 682 31.43 -24.29 -22.77
CA ARG A 682 32.22 -23.26 -23.47
C ARG A 682 31.99 -21.87 -22.88
N ASN A 683 30.76 -21.55 -22.53
CA ASN A 683 30.37 -20.24 -22.01
C ASN A 683 30.83 -20.03 -20.57
N SER A 684 30.82 -21.07 -19.74
CA SER A 684 31.42 -21.03 -18.40
C SER A 684 32.93 -20.75 -18.47
N ALA A 685 33.65 -21.40 -19.40
CA ALA A 685 35.07 -21.14 -19.62
C ALA A 685 35.33 -19.71 -20.15
N LEU A 686 34.53 -19.24 -21.12
CA LEU A 686 34.59 -17.87 -21.64
C LEU A 686 34.27 -16.83 -20.58
N SER A 687 33.25 -17.09 -19.75
CA SER A 687 32.88 -16.26 -18.61
C SER A 687 34.04 -16.16 -17.63
N GLN A 688 34.65 -17.27 -17.27
CA GLN A 688 35.78 -17.28 -16.35
C GLN A 688 36.98 -16.51 -16.92
N MET A 689 37.33 -16.74 -18.20
CA MET A 689 38.39 -16.00 -18.88
C MET A 689 38.11 -14.49 -18.94
N ALA A 690 36.88 -14.10 -19.26
CA ALA A 690 36.48 -12.69 -19.31
C ALA A 690 36.56 -12.05 -17.92
N THR A 691 36.10 -12.74 -16.88
CA THR A 691 36.21 -12.28 -15.50
C THR A 691 37.67 -12.15 -15.07
N GLU A 692 38.54 -13.10 -15.40
CA GLU A 692 39.99 -13.03 -15.11
C GLU A 692 40.65 -11.84 -15.81
N LEU A 693 40.34 -11.61 -17.09
CA LEU A 693 40.86 -10.46 -17.86
C LEU A 693 40.42 -9.12 -17.26
N ILE A 694 39.15 -8.99 -16.88
CA ILE A 694 38.62 -7.79 -16.20
C ILE A 694 39.30 -7.61 -14.84
N THR A 695 39.48 -8.70 -14.08
CA THR A 695 40.14 -8.67 -12.76
C THR A 695 41.57 -8.12 -12.85
N ILE A 696 42.31 -8.50 -13.89
CA ILE A 696 43.69 -8.03 -14.12
C ILE A 696 43.71 -6.53 -14.43
N TYR A 697 42.74 -6.03 -15.21
CA TYR A 697 42.71 -4.63 -15.63
C TYR A 697 42.16 -3.69 -14.55
N ASP A 698 41.10 -4.15 -13.88
CA ASP A 698 40.40 -3.45 -12.82
C ASP A 698 39.92 -4.43 -11.73
N PRO A 699 40.70 -4.58 -10.65
CA PRO A 699 40.37 -5.46 -9.52
C PRO A 699 39.04 -5.13 -8.83
N TYR A 700 38.47 -3.94 -9.06
CA TYR A 700 37.17 -3.57 -8.51
C TYR A 700 36.01 -4.08 -9.38
N THR A 701 36.23 -4.15 -10.69
CA THR A 701 35.17 -4.44 -11.66
C THR A 701 34.77 -5.92 -11.71
N TRP A 702 35.59 -6.87 -11.24
CA TRP A 702 35.18 -8.28 -11.26
C TRP A 702 34.00 -8.59 -10.33
N ARG A 703 34.00 -8.03 -9.11
CA ARG A 703 32.88 -8.19 -8.16
C ARG A 703 31.63 -7.52 -8.69
N HIS A 704 31.83 -6.36 -9.32
CA HIS A 704 30.76 -5.62 -9.95
C HIS A 704 30.13 -6.44 -11.08
N VAL A 705 30.93 -6.96 -12.01
CA VAL A 705 30.46 -7.81 -13.10
C VAL A 705 29.71 -9.04 -12.60
N ASP A 706 30.19 -9.70 -11.54
CA ASP A 706 29.46 -10.84 -10.96
C ASP A 706 28.15 -10.43 -10.29
N GLY A 707 28.14 -9.28 -9.60
CA GLY A 707 26.96 -8.66 -9.03
C GLY A 707 25.92 -8.28 -10.10
N VAL A 708 26.36 -7.66 -11.20
CA VAL A 708 25.52 -7.34 -12.36
C VAL A 708 24.99 -8.62 -13.01
N LYS A 709 25.82 -9.64 -13.24
CA LYS A 709 25.38 -10.94 -13.77
C LYS A 709 24.25 -11.53 -12.94
N ARG A 710 24.44 -11.59 -11.62
CA ARG A 710 23.44 -12.11 -10.68
C ARG A 710 22.16 -11.28 -10.71
N LYS A 711 22.26 -9.96 -10.57
CA LYS A 711 21.08 -9.08 -10.56
C LYS A 711 20.35 -9.11 -11.89
N SER A 712 21.06 -9.12 -13.02
CA SER A 712 20.48 -9.29 -14.36
C SER A 712 19.68 -10.60 -14.46
N ARG A 713 20.20 -11.71 -13.89
CA ARG A 713 19.47 -12.98 -13.80
C ARG A 713 18.19 -12.83 -12.99
N ASP A 714 18.21 -12.11 -11.87
CA ASP A 714 17.01 -11.88 -11.04
C ASP A 714 15.98 -10.99 -11.76
N TYR A 715 16.41 -9.90 -12.40
CA TYR A 715 15.53 -9.10 -13.26
C TYR A 715 14.94 -9.94 -14.39
N ALA A 716 15.74 -10.77 -15.04
CA ALA A 716 15.29 -11.61 -16.15
C ALA A 716 14.33 -12.72 -15.71
N ARG A 717 14.55 -13.34 -14.53
CA ARG A 717 13.62 -14.29 -13.92
C ARG A 717 12.28 -13.64 -13.61
N ALA A 718 12.29 -12.43 -13.06
CA ALA A 718 11.06 -11.66 -12.86
C ALA A 718 10.36 -11.30 -14.18
N ASN A 719 11.09 -11.27 -15.29
CA ASN A 719 10.61 -11.02 -16.65
C ASN A 719 10.48 -12.29 -17.51
N TRP A 720 10.42 -13.48 -16.88
CA TRP A 720 10.06 -14.75 -17.53
C TRP A 720 11.01 -15.24 -18.62
N PHE A 721 12.30 -14.97 -18.45
CA PHE A 721 13.34 -15.53 -19.30
C PHE A 721 13.48 -17.03 -19.04
N THR A 722 13.64 -17.80 -20.12
CA THR A 722 13.98 -19.24 -20.07
C THR A 722 15.42 -19.45 -19.61
N ASP A 723 15.77 -20.64 -19.14
CA ASP A 723 17.15 -20.93 -18.70
C ASP A 723 18.20 -20.67 -19.79
N ILE A 724 17.88 -20.93 -21.06
CA ILE A 724 18.77 -20.64 -22.19
C ILE A 724 18.97 -19.12 -22.35
N GLU A 725 17.89 -18.35 -22.22
CA GLU A 725 17.95 -16.88 -22.26
C GLU A 725 18.70 -16.34 -21.03
N LEU A 726 18.54 -16.94 -19.85
CA LEU A 726 19.27 -16.58 -18.63
C LEU A 726 20.78 -16.85 -18.78
N GLU A 727 21.18 -17.99 -19.34
CA GLU A 727 22.59 -18.29 -19.58
C GLU A 727 23.21 -17.40 -20.66
N THR A 728 22.44 -17.08 -21.69
CA THR A 728 22.85 -16.06 -22.69
C THR A 728 23.04 -14.70 -22.02
N LEU A 729 22.10 -14.29 -21.15
CA LEU A 729 22.15 -13.04 -20.42
C LEU A 729 23.31 -12.99 -19.42
N ASN A 730 23.70 -14.11 -18.83
CA ASN A 730 24.88 -14.17 -17.96
C ASN A 730 26.14 -13.73 -18.72
N ILE A 731 26.33 -14.21 -19.95
CA ILE A 731 27.47 -13.85 -20.79
C ILE A 731 27.38 -12.40 -21.21
N GLN A 732 26.20 -11.95 -21.66
CA GLN A 732 25.93 -10.55 -22.00
C GLN A 732 26.27 -9.61 -20.82
N SER A 733 25.87 -9.97 -19.61
CA SER A 733 26.15 -9.22 -18.39
C SER A 733 27.63 -9.23 -18.01
N ILE A 734 28.42 -10.20 -18.47
CA ILE A 734 29.88 -10.18 -18.27
C ILE A 734 30.56 -9.30 -19.32
N CYS A 735 30.09 -9.38 -20.55
CA CYS A 735 30.66 -8.65 -21.68
C CYS A 735 30.32 -7.16 -21.67
N HIS A 736 29.29 -6.70 -20.96
CA HIS A 736 28.87 -5.29 -20.99
C HIS A 736 30.03 -4.30 -20.71
N ASP A 737 30.93 -4.69 -19.81
CA ASP A 737 32.04 -3.87 -19.32
C ASP A 737 33.44 -4.33 -19.78
N LEU A 738 33.54 -5.45 -20.50
CA LEU A 738 34.82 -6.09 -20.88
C LEU A 738 35.77 -5.13 -21.62
N TRP A 739 35.20 -4.21 -22.40
CA TRP A 739 35.95 -3.27 -23.23
C TRP A 739 36.33 -1.96 -22.53
N LYS A 740 36.08 -1.83 -21.22
CA LYS A 740 36.74 -0.80 -20.40
C LYS A 740 38.27 -0.95 -20.42
N THR A 741 38.77 -2.12 -20.80
CA THR A 741 40.19 -2.39 -21.13
C THR A 741 40.76 -1.51 -22.24
N LYS A 742 39.91 -0.88 -23.05
CA LYS A 742 40.30 0.06 -24.11
C LYS A 742 40.24 1.53 -23.67
N VAL A 743 39.64 1.82 -22.51
CA VAL A 743 39.60 3.16 -21.91
C VAL A 743 40.90 3.41 -21.14
N ALA A 744 41.41 4.64 -21.18
CA ALA A 744 42.69 4.95 -20.55
C ALA A 744 42.69 4.63 -19.04
N PRO A 745 43.72 3.96 -18.50
CA PRO A 745 43.79 3.59 -17.09
C PRO A 745 43.63 4.76 -16.12
N LYS A 746 44.09 5.97 -16.52
CA LYS A 746 43.92 7.21 -15.72
C LYS A 746 42.46 7.57 -15.47
N ILE A 747 41.55 7.15 -16.36
CA ILE A 747 40.11 7.36 -16.23
C ILE A 747 39.50 6.17 -15.51
N THR A 748 39.76 4.93 -15.94
CA THR A 748 39.14 3.75 -15.30
C THR A 748 39.52 3.58 -13.83
N LYS A 749 40.71 4.04 -13.43
CA LYS A 749 41.18 3.99 -12.03
C LYS A 749 40.94 5.29 -11.26
N LYS A 750 40.19 6.25 -11.82
CA LYS A 750 39.93 7.53 -11.16
C LYS A 750 38.97 7.33 -9.98
N LEU A 751 39.36 7.82 -8.80
CA LEU A 751 38.55 7.76 -7.58
C LEU A 751 37.67 9.00 -7.37
N THR A 752 37.76 10.01 -8.23
CA THR A 752 36.94 11.22 -8.16
C THR A 752 35.90 11.22 -9.27
N ARG A 753 34.97 12.18 -9.23
CA ARG A 753 34.02 12.37 -10.32
C ARG A 753 34.75 12.62 -11.65
N TYR A 754 34.17 12.06 -12.72
CA TYR A 754 34.60 12.33 -14.08
C TYR A 754 34.21 13.75 -14.50
N THR A 755 35.10 14.43 -15.23
CA THR A 755 34.73 15.58 -16.03
C THR A 755 33.80 15.15 -17.17
N PRO A 756 33.08 16.08 -17.84
CA PRO A 756 32.28 15.75 -19.01
C PRO A 756 33.06 15.00 -20.11
N GLU A 757 34.32 15.38 -20.35
CA GLU A 757 35.21 14.79 -21.34
C GLU A 757 35.64 13.38 -20.92
N GLU A 758 36.02 13.20 -19.65
CA GLU A 758 36.37 11.90 -19.10
C GLU A 758 35.17 10.95 -19.10
N ARG A 759 33.96 11.47 -18.84
CA ARG A 759 32.72 10.68 -18.92
C ARG A 759 32.44 10.27 -20.36
N LYS A 760 32.68 11.15 -21.33
CA LYS A 760 32.58 10.83 -22.76
C LYS A 760 33.57 9.72 -23.14
N GLU A 761 34.82 9.81 -22.68
CA GLU A 761 35.84 8.77 -22.91
C GLU A 761 35.47 7.45 -22.22
N MET A 762 35.01 7.49 -20.97
CA MET A 762 34.53 6.30 -20.26
C MET A 762 33.39 5.63 -21.02
N ASN A 763 32.40 6.40 -21.50
CA ASN A 763 31.27 5.88 -22.26
C ASN A 763 31.66 5.27 -23.63
N MET A 764 32.90 5.44 -24.10
CA MET A 764 33.35 4.80 -25.34
C MET A 764 33.56 3.29 -25.21
N HIS A 765 33.57 2.71 -23.99
CA HIS A 765 33.74 1.26 -23.85
C HIS A 765 32.63 0.47 -24.56
N THR A 766 31.39 0.97 -24.61
CA THR A 766 30.31 0.32 -25.38
C THR A 766 30.55 0.38 -26.88
N PHE A 767 31.05 1.51 -27.39
CA PHE A 767 31.45 1.63 -28.78
C PHE A 767 32.62 0.69 -29.14
N PHE A 768 33.66 0.65 -28.29
CA PHE A 768 34.78 -0.28 -28.47
C PHE A 768 34.32 -1.74 -28.44
N GLY A 769 33.40 -2.07 -27.53
CA GLY A 769 32.85 -3.42 -27.48
C GLY A 769 32.02 -3.77 -28.69
N LEU A 770 31.23 -2.84 -29.21
CA LEU A 770 30.49 -3.03 -30.45
C LEU A 770 31.41 -3.24 -31.67
N VAL A 771 32.45 -2.41 -31.81
CA VAL A 771 33.46 -2.54 -32.88
C VAL A 771 34.14 -3.90 -32.81
N GLU A 772 34.59 -4.32 -31.63
CA GLU A 772 35.24 -5.61 -31.45
C GLU A 772 34.28 -6.77 -31.75
N CYS A 773 33.02 -6.66 -31.30
CA CYS A 773 31.99 -7.66 -31.55
C CYS A 773 31.76 -7.84 -33.06
N ILE A 774 31.68 -6.74 -33.80
CA ILE A 774 31.50 -6.73 -35.26
C ILE A 774 32.73 -7.31 -35.97
N GLU A 775 33.95 -6.86 -35.60
CA GLU A 775 35.19 -7.26 -36.25
C GLU A 775 35.46 -8.77 -36.10
N LYS A 776 35.20 -9.30 -34.91
CA LYS A 776 35.43 -10.72 -34.57
C LYS A 776 34.21 -11.62 -34.81
N TRP A 777 33.15 -11.09 -35.41
CA TRP A 777 31.94 -11.84 -35.77
C TRP A 777 31.28 -12.51 -34.55
N TYR A 778 31.21 -11.80 -33.43
CA TYR A 778 30.48 -12.28 -32.26
C TYR A 778 28.98 -12.42 -32.57
N PRO A 779 28.29 -13.34 -31.86
CA PRO A 779 26.84 -13.48 -31.98
C PRO A 779 26.10 -12.17 -31.65
N GLU A 780 24.94 -11.97 -32.29
CA GLU A 780 24.09 -10.79 -32.10
C GLU A 780 23.69 -10.59 -30.63
N GLU A 781 23.58 -11.69 -29.90
CA GLU A 781 23.31 -11.70 -28.47
C GLU A 781 24.37 -10.89 -27.71
N ILE A 782 25.66 -11.03 -28.03
CA ILE A 782 26.71 -10.27 -27.33
C ILE A 782 26.66 -8.79 -27.73
N ILE A 783 26.40 -8.50 -29.01
CA ILE A 783 26.20 -7.13 -29.51
C ILE A 783 25.09 -6.42 -28.71
N ASN A 784 24.00 -7.13 -28.42
CA ASN A 784 22.85 -6.58 -27.70
C ASN A 784 23.16 -6.10 -26.27
N SER A 785 24.25 -6.53 -25.65
CA SER A 785 24.68 -6.05 -24.32
C SER A 785 25.40 -4.70 -24.33
N GLN A 786 25.86 -4.26 -25.51
CA GLN A 786 26.65 -3.03 -25.67
C GLN A 786 25.79 -1.75 -25.64
N PHE A 787 24.47 -1.88 -25.48
CA PHE A 787 23.52 -0.77 -25.50
C PHE A 787 22.96 -0.44 -24.09
N HIS A 788 23.60 -0.93 -23.03
CA HIS A 788 23.10 -0.81 -21.65
C HIS A 788 23.18 0.61 -21.05
N HIS A 789 23.96 1.52 -21.66
CA HIS A 789 23.99 2.95 -21.31
C HIS A 789 22.93 3.80 -22.03
N CYS A 790 22.09 3.20 -22.89
CA CYS A 790 20.97 3.90 -23.50
C CYS A 790 19.95 4.33 -22.44
N GLU A 791 19.48 5.57 -22.55
CA GLU A 791 18.35 6.05 -21.74
C GLU A 791 17.05 5.52 -22.37
N PHE A 792 16.16 4.92 -21.58
CA PHE A 792 14.86 4.46 -22.10
C PHE A 792 14.07 5.60 -22.75
N TYR A 793 14.09 6.80 -22.15
CA TYR A 793 13.52 8.04 -22.68
C TYR A 793 14.26 9.28 -22.19
N ASN A 794 14.39 10.29 -23.06
CA ASN A 794 14.90 11.61 -22.71
C ASN A 794 14.31 12.64 -23.69
N PRO A 795 13.44 13.56 -23.25
CA PRO A 795 12.80 14.55 -24.11
C PRO A 795 13.76 15.63 -24.61
N LYS A 796 14.91 15.81 -23.93
CA LYS A 796 15.93 16.80 -24.36
C LYS A 796 16.82 16.28 -25.49
N LYS A 797 16.87 14.95 -25.68
CA LYS A 797 17.58 14.34 -26.79
C LYS A 797 16.55 14.00 -27.86
N TRP A 798 16.73 14.54 -29.06
CA TRP A 798 16.01 14.06 -30.23
C TRP A 798 16.53 12.66 -30.56
N PHE A 799 15.94 11.65 -29.94
CA PHE A 799 16.19 10.27 -30.33
C PHE A 799 15.46 9.99 -31.64
N ASP A 800 16.16 9.37 -32.59
CA ASP A 800 15.52 8.88 -33.80
C ASP A 800 14.77 7.58 -33.46
N PRO A 801 13.43 7.56 -33.45
CA PRO A 801 12.65 6.36 -33.18
C PRO A 801 12.88 5.26 -34.22
N ASN A 802 13.47 5.60 -35.38
CA ASN A 802 13.84 4.64 -36.41
C ASN A 802 15.24 4.09 -36.21
N LEU A 803 16.03 4.59 -35.26
CA LEU A 803 17.35 4.05 -34.97
C LEU A 803 17.20 2.69 -34.30
N THR A 804 17.57 1.65 -35.03
CA THR A 804 17.60 0.26 -34.55
C THR A 804 19.03 -0.24 -34.41
N VAL A 805 19.23 -1.37 -33.73
CA VAL A 805 20.53 -2.04 -33.59
C VAL A 805 21.16 -2.30 -34.96
N GLU A 806 20.38 -2.74 -35.94
CA GLU A 806 20.86 -3.05 -37.29
C GLU A 806 21.41 -1.80 -38.00
N ILE A 807 20.76 -0.65 -37.83
CA ILE A 807 21.22 0.62 -38.40
C ILE A 807 22.52 1.06 -37.73
N VAL A 808 22.59 0.99 -36.39
CA VAL A 808 23.83 1.33 -35.65
C VAL A 808 24.97 0.41 -36.11
N VAL A 809 24.77 -0.91 -36.11
CA VAL A 809 25.75 -1.90 -36.57
C VAL A 809 26.19 -1.64 -38.00
N LYS A 810 25.27 -1.31 -38.91
CA LYS A 810 25.59 -0.98 -40.31
C LYS A 810 26.47 0.27 -40.41
N LYS A 811 26.16 1.33 -39.67
CA LYS A 811 26.95 2.57 -39.65
C LYS A 811 28.32 2.36 -39.03
N VAL A 812 28.43 1.57 -37.96
CA VAL A 812 29.70 1.21 -37.35
C VAL A 812 30.55 0.38 -38.32
N LYS A 813 29.97 -0.62 -39.00
CA LYS A 813 30.65 -1.40 -40.06
C LYS A 813 31.20 -0.49 -41.17
N GLN A 814 30.40 0.47 -41.63
CA GLN A 814 30.84 1.42 -42.65
C GLN A 814 32.00 2.29 -42.13
N ALA A 815 31.89 2.82 -40.91
CA ALA A 815 32.96 3.62 -40.31
C ALA A 815 34.25 2.82 -40.08
N MET A 816 34.15 1.51 -39.78
CA MET A 816 35.30 0.60 -39.70
C MET A 816 35.97 0.42 -41.06
N LEU A 817 35.20 0.28 -42.14
CA LEU A 817 35.74 0.22 -43.50
C LEU A 817 36.42 1.53 -43.89
N ASP A 818 35.78 2.67 -43.62
CA ASP A 818 36.36 3.99 -43.89
C ASP A 818 37.67 4.22 -43.10
N LYS A 819 37.72 3.80 -41.83
CA LYS A 819 38.95 3.84 -41.03
C LYS A 819 40.05 2.96 -41.65
N LYS A 820 39.72 1.77 -42.13
CA LYS A 820 40.68 0.84 -42.74
C LYS A 820 41.18 1.30 -44.11
N GLU A 821 40.30 1.85 -44.95
CA GLU A 821 40.61 2.24 -46.33
C GLU A 821 41.20 3.65 -46.43
N LYS A 822 40.73 4.58 -45.59
CA LYS A 822 41.05 6.01 -45.69
C LYS A 822 41.91 6.51 -44.51
N ASN A 823 42.17 5.67 -43.50
CA ASN A 823 42.91 6.03 -42.29
C ASN A 823 42.30 7.24 -41.53
N ILE A 824 40.98 7.34 -41.52
CA ILE A 824 40.23 8.41 -40.83
C ILE A 824 39.77 7.89 -39.45
N GLU A 825 39.77 8.75 -38.44
CA GLU A 825 39.20 8.42 -37.12
C GLU A 825 37.69 8.18 -37.20
N PHE A 826 37.14 7.48 -36.20
CA PHE A 826 35.71 7.23 -36.16
C PHE A 826 34.94 8.55 -36.01
N PRO A 827 33.92 8.83 -36.84
CA PRO A 827 33.10 10.02 -36.70
C PRO A 827 32.45 10.09 -35.32
N THR A 828 32.47 11.26 -34.68
CA THR A 828 31.96 11.44 -33.30
C THR A 828 30.47 11.10 -33.20
N ASP A 829 29.69 11.40 -34.24
CA ASP A 829 28.27 11.04 -34.31
C ASP A 829 28.06 9.52 -34.32
N VAL A 830 28.93 8.75 -34.99
CA VAL A 830 28.87 7.28 -34.98
C VAL A 830 29.19 6.70 -33.61
N ILE A 831 30.16 7.29 -32.89
CA ILE A 831 30.51 6.86 -31.52
C ILE A 831 29.33 7.12 -30.58
N GLU A 832 28.76 8.33 -30.62
CA GLU A 832 27.67 8.71 -29.71
C GLU A 832 26.37 7.95 -29.98
N MET A 833 26.13 7.55 -31.23
CA MET A 833 24.92 6.82 -31.66
C MET A 833 24.72 5.48 -30.97
N VAL A 834 25.78 4.83 -30.49
CA VAL A 834 25.68 3.55 -29.75
C VAL A 834 24.84 3.70 -28.49
N ASN A 835 24.86 4.88 -27.84
CA ASN A 835 24.10 5.14 -26.61
C ASN A 835 22.84 5.98 -26.86
N GLN A 836 22.33 6.01 -28.11
CA GLN A 836 21.17 6.80 -28.52
C GLN A 836 19.95 5.95 -28.92
N LEU A 837 20.01 4.62 -28.77
CA LEU A 837 18.80 3.83 -28.85
C LEU A 837 17.86 4.22 -27.70
N CYS A 838 16.56 4.12 -27.95
CA CYS A 838 15.52 4.45 -26.98
C CYS A 838 14.44 3.37 -26.98
N TRP A 839 13.69 3.26 -25.88
CA TRP A 839 12.48 2.44 -25.79
C TRP A 839 12.70 0.96 -26.12
N TYR A 840 11.79 0.36 -26.90
CA TYR A 840 11.88 -1.02 -27.37
C TYR A 840 12.93 -1.25 -28.46
N ASN A 841 13.55 -0.19 -29.01
CA ASN A 841 14.72 -0.35 -29.87
C ASN A 841 15.96 -0.71 -29.05
N ILE A 842 15.97 -0.43 -27.74
CA ILE A 842 17.00 -0.95 -26.84
C ILE A 842 16.77 -2.46 -26.68
N PRO A 843 17.79 -3.30 -26.96
CA PRO A 843 17.69 -4.74 -26.75
C PRO A 843 17.22 -5.10 -25.35
N ILE A 844 16.37 -6.12 -25.22
CA ILE A 844 15.84 -6.53 -23.90
C ILE A 844 16.97 -6.86 -22.91
N ALA A 845 18.07 -7.46 -23.38
CA ALA A 845 19.26 -7.72 -22.56
C ALA A 845 19.83 -6.42 -21.96
N SER A 846 20.01 -5.38 -22.76
CA SER A 846 20.47 -4.07 -22.29
C SER A 846 19.48 -3.39 -21.35
N ARG A 847 18.17 -3.54 -21.58
CA ARG A 847 17.11 -3.04 -20.68
C ARG A 847 17.10 -3.72 -19.32
N ILE A 848 17.59 -4.96 -19.24
CA ILE A 848 17.76 -5.71 -17.99
C ILE A 848 19.11 -5.39 -17.33
N ILE A 849 20.19 -5.34 -18.10
CA ILE A 849 21.54 -5.07 -17.60
C ILE A 849 21.63 -3.65 -17.01
N SER A 850 20.99 -2.65 -17.61
CA SER A 850 21.07 -1.25 -17.15
C SER A 850 20.60 -1.02 -15.70
N PRO A 851 19.38 -1.46 -15.28
CA PRO A 851 18.98 -1.37 -13.88
C PRO A 851 19.78 -2.31 -12.97
N ALA A 852 20.25 -3.46 -13.46
CA ALA A 852 21.10 -4.38 -12.69
C ALA A 852 22.48 -3.76 -12.39
N ASP A 853 23.11 -3.13 -13.38
CA ASP A 853 24.35 -2.37 -13.30
C ASP A 853 24.25 -1.26 -12.27
N THR A 854 23.20 -0.43 -12.36
CA THR A 854 22.97 0.65 -11.39
C THR A 854 22.68 0.12 -9.98
N SER A 855 21.86 -0.92 -9.86
CA SER A 855 21.55 -1.56 -8.58
C SER A 855 22.81 -2.10 -7.92
N ASP A 856 23.68 -2.79 -8.67
CA ASP A 856 24.95 -3.27 -8.15
C ASP A 856 25.91 -2.13 -7.79
N ALA A 857 25.97 -1.10 -8.62
CA ALA A 857 26.77 0.10 -8.36
C ALA A 857 26.44 0.76 -7.02
N ILE A 858 25.15 0.79 -6.65
CA ILE A 858 24.68 1.33 -5.38
C ILE A 858 24.99 0.37 -4.22
N THR A 859 24.79 -0.93 -4.39
CA THR A 859 24.93 -1.92 -3.31
C THR A 859 26.37 -2.35 -3.01
N SER A 860 27.30 -2.18 -3.94
CA SER A 860 28.67 -2.73 -3.86
C SER A 860 29.67 -1.93 -2.99
N ARG A 861 29.21 -0.93 -2.20
CA ARG A 861 30.03 -0.03 -1.36
C ARG A 861 31.30 0.47 -2.07
N ARG A 862 31.12 1.32 -3.08
CA ARG A 862 32.24 1.88 -3.86
C ARG A 862 33.10 2.82 -3.00
N ILE A 863 34.42 2.72 -3.17
CA ILE A 863 35.45 3.38 -2.33
C ILE A 863 35.35 4.90 -2.33
N TYR A 864 34.85 5.46 -3.44
CA TYR A 864 34.71 6.90 -3.63
C TYR A 864 33.40 7.48 -3.07
N GLU A 865 32.50 6.65 -2.55
CA GLU A 865 31.27 7.08 -1.85
C GLU A 865 31.37 6.78 -0.36
N ILE A 866 32.26 7.53 0.31
CA ILE A 866 32.59 7.36 1.73
C ILE A 866 31.33 7.32 2.59
N ASP A 867 30.34 8.17 2.30
CA ASP A 867 29.10 8.22 3.08
C ASP A 867 28.31 6.92 3.05
N ARG A 868 28.33 6.17 1.93
CA ARG A 868 27.59 4.90 1.79
C ARG A 868 28.28 3.76 2.52
N VAL A 869 29.60 3.80 2.62
CA VAL A 869 30.40 2.77 3.31
C VAL A 869 30.04 2.66 4.79
N TRP A 870 29.49 3.70 5.39
CA TRP A 870 29.05 3.70 6.79
C TRP A 870 27.56 3.39 6.98
N LYS A 871 26.78 3.24 5.90
CA LYS A 871 25.33 2.94 6.00
C LYS A 871 25.09 1.45 6.16
N THR A 872 23.95 1.09 6.73
CA THR A 872 23.51 -0.31 6.78
C THR A 872 23.12 -0.80 5.39
N ILE A 873 23.24 -2.11 5.14
CA ILE A 873 22.82 -2.67 3.85
C ILE A 873 21.32 -2.44 3.60
N GLU A 874 20.49 -2.41 4.64
CA GLU A 874 19.07 -2.09 4.53
C GLU A 874 18.84 -0.66 4.01
N TYR A 875 19.67 0.30 4.43
CA TYR A 875 19.59 1.67 3.92
C TYR A 875 20.04 1.74 2.45
N ILE A 876 21.12 1.05 2.11
CA ILE A 876 21.65 0.99 0.74
C ILE A 876 20.64 0.31 -0.20
N ASN A 877 20.00 -0.76 0.24
CA ASN A 877 18.93 -1.44 -0.49
C ASN A 877 17.70 -0.54 -0.68
N LYS A 878 17.32 0.21 0.36
CA LYS A 878 16.26 1.22 0.26
C LYS A 878 16.62 2.32 -0.76
N LEU A 879 17.88 2.77 -0.76
CA LEU A 879 18.38 3.74 -1.73
C LEU A 879 18.33 3.16 -3.15
N SER A 880 18.83 1.94 -3.36
CA SER A 880 18.75 1.24 -4.65
C SER A 880 17.31 1.11 -5.15
N ARG A 881 16.36 0.75 -4.27
CA ARG A 881 14.94 0.70 -4.61
C ARG A 881 14.41 2.07 -5.03
N SER A 882 14.74 3.12 -4.26
CA SER A 882 14.28 4.47 -4.58
C SER A 882 14.82 4.98 -5.92
N GLU A 883 16.08 4.69 -6.25
CA GLU A 883 16.69 5.05 -7.53
C GLU A 883 16.06 4.28 -8.69
N GLN A 884 15.79 2.98 -8.51
CA GLN A 884 15.08 2.18 -9.51
C GLN A 884 13.67 2.72 -9.78
N LEU A 885 12.90 3.00 -8.72
CA LEU A 885 11.56 3.59 -8.87
C LEU A 885 11.64 4.96 -9.57
N PHE A 886 12.56 5.81 -9.11
CA PHE A 886 12.74 7.16 -9.62
C PHE A 886 13.10 7.17 -11.11
N PHE A 887 14.09 6.38 -11.53
CA PHE A 887 14.57 6.33 -12.91
C PHE A 887 13.69 5.51 -13.86
N SER A 888 12.74 4.74 -13.32
CA SER A 888 11.66 4.09 -14.08
C SER A 888 10.35 4.89 -14.08
N TRP A 889 10.30 6.05 -13.43
CA TRP A 889 9.06 6.82 -13.24
C TRP A 889 7.92 5.96 -12.64
N LEU A 890 8.29 5.13 -11.68
CA LEU A 890 7.37 4.38 -10.85
C LEU A 890 7.23 5.08 -9.50
N ILE A 891 6.06 4.97 -8.90
CA ILE A 891 5.82 5.40 -7.52
C ILE A 891 5.37 4.21 -6.69
N GLU A 892 5.84 4.17 -5.45
CA GLU A 892 5.39 3.21 -4.45
C GLU A 892 4.37 3.90 -3.54
N THR A 893 3.16 3.34 -3.48
CA THR A 893 2.14 3.69 -2.49
C THR A 893 2.16 2.66 -1.37
N TRP A 894 1.35 2.87 -0.33
CA TRP A 894 1.18 1.88 0.73
C TRP A 894 0.53 0.57 0.25
N GLU A 895 -0.16 0.57 -0.90
CA GLU A 895 -0.84 -0.60 -1.48
C GLU A 895 0.01 -1.31 -2.55
N SER A 896 0.67 -0.55 -3.42
CA SER A 896 1.27 -1.09 -4.64
C SER A 896 2.32 -0.17 -5.28
N ILE A 897 3.08 -0.73 -6.23
CA ILE A 897 3.90 0.05 -7.16
C ILE A 897 3.06 0.34 -8.40
N ARG A 898 3.09 1.56 -8.92
CA ARG A 898 2.37 1.96 -10.13
C ARG A 898 3.17 2.97 -10.94
N LEU A 899 2.78 3.20 -12.20
CA LEU A 899 3.31 4.31 -12.99
C LEU A 899 3.02 5.65 -12.29
N ASP A 900 3.98 6.58 -12.33
CA ASP A 900 3.77 7.94 -11.84
C ASP A 900 2.75 8.67 -12.75
N PRO A 901 1.51 8.95 -12.28
CA PRO A 901 0.48 9.57 -13.11
C PRO A 901 0.83 11.00 -13.54
N LEU A 902 1.85 11.60 -12.92
CA LEU A 902 2.36 12.92 -13.26
C LEU A 902 3.39 12.92 -14.39
N LYS A 903 3.83 11.73 -14.80
CA LYS A 903 4.86 11.52 -15.82
C LYS A 903 4.41 10.56 -16.92
N TRP A 904 3.32 9.82 -16.71
CA TRP A 904 2.73 8.90 -17.67
C TRP A 904 1.28 9.27 -17.95
N LYS A 905 0.93 9.37 -19.23
CA LYS A 905 -0.46 9.52 -19.67
C LYS A 905 -0.93 8.32 -20.47
N LEU A 906 -2.25 8.11 -20.50
CA LEU A 906 -2.86 7.08 -21.35
C LEU A 906 -2.67 7.44 -22.82
N ALA A 907 -2.18 6.49 -23.60
CA ALA A 907 -1.96 6.64 -25.03
C ALA A 907 -3.30 6.63 -25.79
N ASN A 908 -3.53 7.64 -26.62
CA ASN A 908 -4.61 7.64 -27.61
C ASN A 908 -4.31 6.66 -28.77
N ASP A 909 -5.25 6.46 -29.70
CA ASP A 909 -5.11 5.43 -30.75
C ASP A 909 -3.94 5.65 -31.72
N GLU A 910 -3.50 6.89 -31.92
CA GLU A 910 -2.31 7.21 -32.70
C GLU A 910 -1.04 6.96 -31.87
N GLU A 911 -1.05 7.41 -30.61
CA GLU A 911 0.04 7.25 -29.66
C GLU A 911 0.34 5.78 -29.33
N LYS A 912 -0.68 4.91 -29.38
CA LYS A 912 -0.54 3.45 -29.19
C LYS A 912 0.40 2.79 -30.21
N LYS A 913 0.72 3.47 -31.31
CA LYS A 913 1.63 3.03 -32.38
C LYS A 913 3.05 3.57 -32.19
N LEU A 914 3.25 4.51 -31.28
CA LEU A 914 4.58 5.07 -31.01
C LEU A 914 5.48 3.97 -30.42
N PRO A 915 6.76 3.91 -30.83
CA PRO A 915 7.70 2.86 -30.38
C PRO A 915 8.00 2.93 -28.88
N TYR A 916 7.55 4.00 -28.24
CA TYR A 916 7.71 4.29 -26.83
C TYR A 916 6.46 4.10 -25.98
N CYS A 917 5.42 3.58 -26.59
CA CYS A 917 4.21 3.24 -25.88
C CYS A 917 4.40 1.93 -25.11
N ILE A 918 4.39 2.01 -23.78
CA ILE A 918 4.49 0.82 -22.92
C ILE A 918 3.11 0.24 -22.61
N LEU A 919 3.04 -1.06 -22.42
CA LEU A 919 1.85 -1.76 -21.91
C LEU A 919 1.99 -1.97 -20.40
N PHE A 920 1.13 -1.34 -19.61
CA PHE A 920 1.09 -1.48 -18.15
C PHE A 920 -0.36 -1.70 -17.71
N GLU A 921 -0.63 -2.73 -16.90
CA GLU A 921 -1.98 -3.07 -16.42
C GLU A 921 -3.06 -3.00 -17.52
N TRP A 922 -2.80 -3.63 -18.66
CA TRP A 922 -3.73 -3.70 -19.82
C TRP A 922 -3.99 -2.39 -20.55
N LYS A 923 -3.34 -1.32 -20.13
CA LYS A 923 -3.46 0.01 -20.73
C LYS A 923 -2.12 0.40 -21.33
N LYS A 924 -2.23 1.18 -22.40
CA LYS A 924 -1.09 1.69 -23.14
C LYS A 924 -0.79 3.09 -22.63
N TYR A 925 0.47 3.34 -22.27
CA TYR A 925 0.92 4.61 -21.73
C TYR A 925 2.04 5.16 -22.58
N ILE A 926 2.13 6.48 -22.64
CA ILE A 926 3.30 7.19 -23.14
C ILE A 926 3.77 8.20 -22.09
N PRO A 927 5.04 8.59 -22.09
CA PRO A 927 5.51 9.69 -21.28
C PRO A 927 4.77 10.98 -21.56
N GLU A 928 4.35 11.66 -20.50
CA GLU A 928 3.69 12.96 -20.57
C GLU A 928 4.76 14.04 -20.66
N GLU A 929 4.93 14.61 -21.85
CA GLU A 929 5.75 15.80 -22.04
C GLU A 929 5.10 16.97 -21.29
N ARG A 930 5.66 17.34 -20.14
CA ARG A 930 5.24 18.58 -19.47
C ARG A 930 5.63 19.78 -20.30
N ALA A 931 4.77 20.79 -20.27
CA ALA A 931 5.04 22.07 -20.90
C ALA A 931 6.40 22.63 -20.42
N PRO A 932 7.23 23.16 -21.34
CA PRO A 932 8.60 23.61 -21.05
C PRO A 932 8.69 24.86 -20.16
N ASP A 933 7.57 25.41 -19.72
CA ASP A 933 7.47 26.62 -18.90
C ASP A 933 7.83 26.38 -17.42
N GLN A 934 7.81 25.14 -16.93
CA GLN A 934 8.35 24.81 -15.62
C GLN A 934 9.88 24.62 -15.68
N LYS A 935 10.64 25.70 -15.40
CA LYS A 935 12.10 25.70 -15.17
C LYS A 935 12.52 24.81 -13.99
N TRP A 936 12.37 23.51 -14.10
CA TRP A 936 13.09 22.57 -13.24
C TRP A 936 14.49 22.40 -13.83
N GLU A 937 15.48 23.04 -13.20
CA GLU A 937 16.89 23.07 -13.67
C GLU A 937 17.64 21.73 -13.56
N ILE A 938 16.98 20.64 -13.18
CA ILE A 938 17.65 19.37 -12.88
C ILE A 938 17.05 18.23 -13.72
N ASP A 939 17.90 17.25 -14.05
CA ASP A 939 17.80 16.03 -14.87
C ASP A 939 16.55 15.10 -14.69
N TYR A 940 15.45 15.59 -14.11
CA TYR A 940 14.22 14.85 -13.73
C TYR A 940 13.36 14.38 -14.91
N ASN A 941 13.66 14.83 -16.13
CA ASN A 941 12.82 14.57 -17.29
C ASN A 941 13.23 13.35 -18.11
N ARG A 942 14.19 12.52 -17.67
CA ARG A 942 14.52 11.25 -18.35
C ARG A 942 14.00 10.01 -17.63
N ILE A 943 13.67 8.97 -18.41
CA ILE A 943 13.49 7.60 -17.95
C ILE A 943 14.78 6.86 -18.30
N GLN A 944 15.54 6.40 -17.31
CA GLN A 944 16.75 5.65 -17.57
C GLN A 944 16.43 4.17 -17.80
N PHE A 945 15.52 3.60 -17.01
CA PHE A 945 15.23 2.16 -17.02
C PHE A 945 13.85 1.84 -17.57
N ASP A 946 13.73 0.71 -18.27
CA ASP A 946 12.43 0.19 -18.70
C ASP A 946 11.54 -0.06 -17.47
N SER A 947 10.44 0.69 -17.37
CA SER A 947 9.52 0.65 -16.24
C SER A 947 8.89 -0.73 -16.02
N ILE A 948 8.68 -1.50 -17.09
CA ILE A 948 8.10 -2.84 -16.99
C ILE A 948 9.10 -3.81 -16.39
N VAL A 949 10.36 -3.73 -16.82
CA VAL A 949 11.44 -4.58 -16.30
C VAL A 949 11.61 -4.37 -14.79
N VAL A 950 11.65 -3.11 -14.36
CA VAL A 950 11.80 -2.75 -12.94
C VAL A 950 10.54 -3.08 -12.14
N TYR A 951 9.35 -2.80 -12.66
CA TYR A 951 8.08 -3.13 -12.00
C TYR A 951 7.97 -4.63 -11.72
N ASN A 952 8.22 -5.47 -12.72
CA ASN A 952 8.13 -6.93 -12.57
C ASN A 952 9.09 -7.45 -11.50
N TYR A 953 10.32 -6.92 -11.46
CA TYR A 953 11.30 -7.28 -10.43
C TYR A 953 10.88 -6.82 -9.03
N LEU A 954 10.50 -5.55 -8.86
CA LEU A 954 10.16 -4.99 -7.56
C LEU A 954 8.85 -5.52 -6.97
N THR A 955 7.92 -5.98 -7.81
CA THR A 955 6.63 -6.57 -7.38
C THR A 955 6.73 -8.08 -7.11
N ASN A 956 7.74 -8.77 -7.66
CA ASN A 956 8.07 -10.14 -7.27
C ASN A 956 8.77 -10.15 -5.90
N LYS A 957 7.99 -9.99 -4.83
CA LYS A 957 8.47 -9.87 -3.45
C LYS A 957 9.39 -11.02 -3.03
N ALA A 958 9.12 -12.24 -3.48
CA ALA A 958 9.94 -13.41 -3.14
C ALA A 958 11.34 -13.27 -3.71
N LEU A 959 11.45 -13.01 -5.02
CA LEU A 959 12.73 -12.86 -5.70
C LEU A 959 13.48 -11.61 -5.23
N TYR A 960 12.79 -10.48 -5.09
CA TYR A 960 13.38 -9.25 -4.56
C TYR A 960 13.98 -9.47 -3.16
N ASN A 961 13.25 -10.13 -2.25
CA ASN A 961 13.75 -10.41 -0.91
C ASN A 961 14.92 -11.40 -0.92
N GLU A 962 14.93 -12.37 -1.83
CA GLU A 962 16.06 -13.28 -2.06
C GLU A 962 17.31 -12.48 -2.46
N THR A 963 17.20 -11.58 -3.43
CA THR A 963 18.30 -10.70 -3.85
C THR A 963 18.79 -9.83 -2.70
N MET A 964 17.90 -9.23 -1.91
CA MET A 964 18.27 -8.38 -0.76
C MET A 964 18.95 -9.18 0.37
N SER A 965 18.51 -10.42 0.60
CA SER A 965 19.14 -11.33 1.57
C SER A 965 20.55 -11.69 1.13
N LEU A 966 20.76 -11.96 -0.16
CA LEU A 966 22.07 -12.28 -0.69
C LEU A 966 23.00 -11.06 -0.70
N ASP A 967 22.49 -9.87 -1.04
CA ASP A 967 23.23 -8.62 -0.92
C ASP A 967 23.70 -8.41 0.53
N LYS A 968 22.87 -8.75 1.52
CA LYS A 968 23.24 -8.72 2.95
C LYS A 968 24.34 -9.72 3.32
N GLU A 969 24.31 -10.94 2.79
CA GLU A 969 25.40 -11.91 3.03
C GLU A 969 26.72 -11.50 2.37
N ILE A 970 26.66 -10.96 1.14
CA ILE A 970 27.84 -10.40 0.46
C ILE A 970 28.39 -9.19 1.23
N ASP A 971 27.52 -8.33 1.76
CA ASP A 971 27.89 -7.14 2.50
C ASP A 971 28.67 -7.49 3.78
N LYS A 972 28.28 -8.55 4.51
CA LYS A 972 29.01 -9.01 5.70
C LYS A 972 30.48 -9.34 5.42
N ILE A 973 30.78 -9.82 4.20
CA ILE A 973 32.14 -10.20 3.80
C ILE A 973 32.88 -8.99 3.24
N THR A 974 32.21 -8.19 2.42
CA THR A 974 32.85 -7.14 1.63
C THR A 974 32.97 -5.81 2.38
N ALA A 975 32.03 -5.45 3.25
CA ALA A 975 32.07 -4.19 3.98
C ALA A 975 33.33 -4.04 4.86
N PRO A 976 33.75 -5.06 5.65
CA PRO A 976 34.99 -4.98 6.42
C PRO A 976 36.23 -4.79 5.52
N GLN A 977 36.31 -5.52 4.40
CA GLN A 977 37.41 -5.40 3.45
C GLN A 977 37.49 -3.99 2.86
N ARG A 978 36.34 -3.42 2.48
CA ARG A 978 36.26 -2.04 1.95
C ARG A 978 36.65 -1.01 2.99
N LEU A 979 36.25 -1.19 4.25
CA LEU A 979 36.66 -0.31 5.34
C LEU A 979 38.19 -0.33 5.51
N VAL A 980 38.83 -1.50 5.45
CA VAL A 980 40.31 -1.60 5.50
C VAL A 980 40.95 -0.88 4.32
N GLU A 981 40.49 -1.15 3.08
CA GLU A 981 41.02 -0.50 1.87
C GLU A 981 40.90 1.03 1.94
N ILE A 982 39.77 1.54 2.44
CA ILE A 982 39.55 2.98 2.62
C ILE A 982 40.50 3.52 3.68
N ILE A 983 40.64 2.84 4.83
CA ILE A 983 41.56 3.26 5.89
C ILE A 983 43.00 3.28 5.36
N GLU A 984 43.44 2.28 4.62
CA GLU A 984 44.79 2.21 4.03
C GLU A 984 45.01 3.30 2.99
N THR A 985 44.05 3.53 2.10
CA THR A 985 44.10 4.62 1.11
C THR A 985 44.18 5.98 1.82
N LYS A 986 43.46 6.16 2.92
CA LYS A 986 43.50 7.39 3.72
C LYS A 986 44.78 7.53 4.53
N LYS A 987 45.38 6.44 5.01
CA LYS A 987 46.71 6.46 5.64
C LYS A 987 47.78 6.90 4.65
N ASP A 988 47.80 6.31 3.45
CA ASP A 988 48.73 6.72 2.39
C ASP A 988 48.54 8.19 2.00
N LEU A 989 47.29 8.66 1.90
CA LEU A 989 47.00 10.07 1.66
C LEU A 989 47.47 10.97 2.81
N ALA A 990 47.19 10.60 4.06
CA ALA A 990 47.61 11.35 5.23
C ALA A 990 49.15 11.39 5.36
N GLU A 991 49.84 10.30 5.03
CA GLU A 991 51.29 10.22 4.99
C GLU A 991 51.87 11.09 3.86
N LYS A 992 51.25 11.09 2.67
CA LYS A 992 51.62 12.01 1.57
C LYS A 992 51.44 13.47 1.99
N ILE A 993 50.35 13.81 2.66
CA ILE A 993 50.07 15.16 3.16
C ILE A 993 51.06 15.53 4.28
N LEU A 994 51.36 14.62 5.21
CA LEU A 994 52.35 14.84 6.26
C LEU A 994 53.75 15.04 5.67
N ASN A 995 54.15 14.23 4.69
CA ASN A 995 55.42 14.38 3.98
C ASN A 995 55.48 15.69 3.18
N LEU A 996 54.37 16.10 2.55
CA LEU A 996 54.24 17.43 1.93
C LEU A 996 54.38 18.53 2.97
N ARG A 997 53.72 18.42 4.13
CA ARG A 997 53.82 19.38 5.24
C ARG A 997 55.24 19.43 5.80
N ILE A 998 55.94 18.30 5.96
CA ILE A 998 57.34 18.26 6.38
C ILE A 998 58.24 18.91 5.33
N ARG A 999 57.99 18.70 4.03
CA ARG A 999 58.72 19.39 2.95
C ARG A 999 58.44 20.88 2.93
N LEU A 1000 57.20 21.29 3.16
CA LEU A 1000 56.81 22.69 3.28
C LEU A 1000 57.39 23.33 4.53
N LEU A 1001 57.45 22.64 5.67
CA LEU A 1001 58.07 23.12 6.91
C LEU A 1001 59.60 23.19 6.78
N LYS A 1002 60.25 22.20 6.16
CA LYS A 1002 61.67 22.30 5.80
C LYS A 1002 61.91 23.41 4.78
N GLY A 1003 60.98 23.59 3.84
CA GLY A 1003 60.95 24.71 2.92
C GLY A 1003 60.73 26.03 3.64
N HIS A 1004 59.95 26.07 4.72
CA HIS A 1004 59.68 27.24 5.55
C HIS A 1004 60.88 27.56 6.44
N ASP A 1005 61.58 26.56 6.97
CA ASP A 1005 62.87 26.72 7.63
C ASP A 1005 63.91 27.23 6.63
N ILE A 1006 63.90 26.73 5.38
CA ILE A 1006 64.76 27.23 4.29
C ILE A 1006 64.34 28.65 3.87
N ILE A 1007 63.06 28.99 3.79
CA ILE A 1007 62.56 30.34 3.48
C ILE A 1007 62.86 31.29 4.63
N GLN A 1008 62.80 30.82 5.88
CA GLN A 1008 63.16 31.60 7.06
C GLN A 1008 64.68 31.82 7.10
N LYS A 1009 65.49 30.78 6.86
CA LYS A 1009 66.95 30.90 6.68
C LYS A 1009 67.31 31.78 5.50
N LEU A 1010 66.62 31.65 4.37
CA LEU A 1010 66.82 32.48 3.19
C LEU A 1010 66.36 33.90 3.46
N SER A 1011 65.33 34.15 4.26
CA SER A 1011 64.90 35.51 4.65
C SER A 1011 65.89 36.14 5.63
N GLU A 1012 66.45 35.35 6.55
CA GLU A 1012 67.52 35.77 7.47
C GLU A 1012 68.84 36.02 6.71
N GLU A 1013 69.15 35.18 5.71
CA GLU A 1013 70.26 35.38 4.78
C GLU A 1013 69.99 36.51 3.77
N TRP A 1014 68.74 36.81 3.42
CA TRP A 1014 68.36 37.89 2.51
C TRP A 1014 68.49 39.25 3.19
N ILE A 1015 68.16 39.33 4.49
CA ILE A 1015 68.49 40.47 5.35
C ILE A 1015 70.02 40.68 5.45
N MET A 1016 70.82 39.63 5.28
CA MET A 1016 72.29 39.73 5.20
C MET A 1016 72.82 40.04 3.79
N LEU A 1017 72.03 39.81 2.74
CA LEU A 1017 72.40 39.98 1.33
C LEU A 1017 72.04 41.35 0.73
N GLU A 1018 71.38 42.24 1.47
CA GLU A 1018 71.28 43.68 1.15
C GLU A 1018 72.64 44.41 1.05
N LYS A 1019 73.76 43.68 1.11
CA LYS A 1019 75.14 44.18 1.00
C LYS A 1019 75.96 43.62 -0.16
N TYR A 1020 75.41 42.81 -1.07
CA TYR A 1020 76.16 42.26 -2.20
C TYR A 1020 75.57 42.62 -3.57
N SER A 1021 76.47 42.69 -4.56
CA SER A 1021 76.28 43.27 -5.90
C SER A 1021 75.30 42.51 -6.80
N ASP A 1022 74.76 43.23 -7.79
CA ASP A 1022 73.64 42.89 -8.68
C ASP A 1022 73.69 41.52 -9.40
N GLU A 1023 74.86 40.87 -9.54
CA GLU A 1023 74.97 39.58 -10.25
C GLU A 1023 74.47 38.36 -9.45
N ASP A 1024 74.45 38.40 -8.10
CA ASP A 1024 73.94 37.28 -7.28
C ASP A 1024 72.40 37.27 -7.15
N CYS A 1025 71.73 38.36 -7.51
CA CYS A 1025 70.27 38.49 -7.45
C CYS A 1025 69.55 37.67 -8.54
N GLU A 1026 70.13 37.56 -9.74
CA GLU A 1026 69.49 36.89 -10.88
C GLU A 1026 69.37 35.37 -10.70
N ILE A 1027 70.36 34.75 -10.06
CA ILE A 1027 70.35 33.30 -9.79
C ILE A 1027 69.26 32.97 -8.75
N LYS A 1028 69.11 33.79 -7.71
CA LYS A 1028 68.10 33.57 -6.66
C LYS A 1028 66.68 33.91 -7.10
N GLU A 1029 66.49 34.85 -8.04
CA GLU A 1029 65.16 35.15 -8.60
C GLU A 1029 64.60 33.96 -9.42
N LYS A 1030 65.48 33.23 -10.11
CA LYS A 1030 65.10 32.03 -10.87
C LYS A 1030 64.66 30.88 -9.95
N GLU A 1031 65.36 30.66 -8.84
CA GLU A 1031 65.00 29.67 -7.82
C GLU A 1031 63.67 30.03 -7.13
N LEU A 1032 63.44 31.32 -6.84
CA LEU A 1032 62.19 31.81 -6.25
C LEU A 1032 60.98 31.61 -7.18
N LYS A 1033 61.17 31.82 -8.50
CA LYS A 1033 60.12 31.58 -9.52
C LYS A 1033 59.77 30.10 -9.66
N GLU A 1034 60.73 29.19 -9.52
CA GLU A 1034 60.43 27.75 -9.45
C GLU A 1034 59.66 27.39 -8.17
N LEU A 1035 60.03 27.97 -7.03
CA LEU A 1035 59.34 27.73 -5.76
C LEU A 1035 57.88 28.21 -5.78
N LEU A 1036 57.63 29.41 -6.35
CA LEU A 1036 56.29 29.96 -6.54
C LEU A 1036 55.44 29.09 -7.49
N LYS A 1037 56.05 28.50 -8.53
CA LYS A 1037 55.37 27.59 -9.45
C LYS A 1037 54.99 26.27 -8.78
N VAL A 1038 55.80 25.80 -7.83
CA VAL A 1038 55.49 24.62 -6.99
C VAL A 1038 54.35 24.94 -6.02
N MET A 1039 54.33 26.14 -5.42
CA MET A 1039 53.25 26.56 -4.52
C MET A 1039 51.91 26.79 -5.24
N GLN A 1040 51.92 27.35 -6.46
CA GLN A 1040 50.71 27.53 -7.27
C GLN A 1040 50.10 26.22 -7.77
N ASN A 1041 50.89 25.15 -7.88
CA ASN A 1041 50.40 23.81 -8.22
C ASN A 1041 49.83 23.03 -7.02
N LEU A 1042 49.92 23.57 -5.79
CA LEU A 1042 49.55 22.91 -4.54
C LEU A 1042 48.29 23.53 -3.89
N GLU A 1043 47.26 23.87 -4.68
CA GLU A 1043 45.93 24.29 -4.16
C GLU A 1043 45.27 23.18 -3.32
N ILE A 1044 45.71 23.00 -2.07
CA ILE A 1044 44.97 22.27 -1.04
C ILE A 1044 44.04 23.30 -0.40
N ASN A 1045 42.75 23.19 -0.67
CA ASN A 1045 41.78 24.16 -0.16
C ASN A 1045 41.46 23.87 1.33
N ALA A 1046 41.08 24.90 2.08
CA ALA A 1046 40.80 24.83 3.53
C ALA A 1046 39.80 23.74 3.96
N LYS A 1047 38.85 23.34 3.10
CA LYS A 1047 37.89 22.24 3.35
C LYS A 1047 38.56 20.87 3.39
N GLU A 1048 39.65 20.66 2.66
CA GLU A 1048 40.38 19.39 2.71
C GLU A 1048 41.12 19.24 4.04
N LEU A 1049 41.56 20.36 4.64
CA LEU A 1049 42.15 20.40 5.98
C LEU A 1049 41.12 20.16 7.09
N GLU A 1050 39.96 20.85 7.06
CA GLU A 1050 38.85 20.60 8.00
C GLU A 1050 38.37 19.14 7.96
N TRP A 1051 38.35 18.55 6.76
CA TRP A 1051 37.95 17.16 6.57
C TRP A 1051 38.97 16.18 7.17
N ILE A 1052 40.27 16.48 7.07
CA ILE A 1052 41.33 15.65 7.68
C ILE A 1052 41.29 15.73 9.22
N GLU A 1053 41.00 16.90 9.80
CA GLU A 1053 40.85 17.06 11.25
C GLU A 1053 39.61 16.30 11.78
N SER A 1054 38.51 16.31 11.03
CA SER A 1054 37.30 15.52 11.33
C SER A 1054 37.58 14.02 11.41
N ILE A 1055 38.41 13.47 10.52
CA ILE A 1055 38.78 12.05 10.52
C ILE A 1055 39.62 11.69 11.75
N TYR A 1056 40.56 12.55 12.14
CA TYR A 1056 41.35 12.33 13.35
C TYR A 1056 40.47 12.31 14.61
N SER A 1057 39.38 13.09 14.63
CA SER A 1057 38.40 13.04 15.73
C SER A 1057 37.51 11.78 15.72
N THR A 1058 37.30 11.17 14.54
CA THR A 1058 36.43 9.98 14.36
C THR A 1058 37.18 8.66 14.59
N GLN A 1059 38.52 8.68 14.59
CA GLN A 1059 39.37 7.54 14.92
C GLN A 1059 39.51 7.31 16.44
N GLN A 1060 39.16 8.30 17.26
CA GLN A 1060 38.91 8.15 18.71
C GLN A 1060 37.49 7.65 18.95
#